data_AF-A0A2P4ZIN4-F1
#
_entry.id   AF-A0A2P4ZIN4-F1
#
_cell.length_a   1.000
_cell.length_b   1.000
_cell.length_c   1.000
_cell.angle_alpha   90.00
_cell.angle_beta   90.00
_cell.angle_gamma   90.00
#
_symmetry.space_group_name_H-M   'P 1'
#
loop_
_entity.id
_entity.type
_entity.pdbx_description
1 polymer ?
#
loop_
_entity_poly.entity_id
_entity_poly.type
_entity_poly.pdbx_seq_one_letter_code
_entity_poly.pdbx_strand_id
1 'polypeptide(L)'
;MDNTDDFAIPKWVSFTKEWHTKPYPDISPSRSDLSATGKNVVITGGGTGIGRAVAIAFAKAGASSVSILGRRLDRLESSVIAISAAAQSHTQVLYRIADLTDRTQVEGALASITSAVGKVDIFVNNAGALPPMKPVAKYDTATFMRAFNMNVLTSLNAIHAFIPLAGTDPILLNISSNLAHIQPMPSMSAYAASKGAQLKMVEHFAAENPELHVVSIQPGVIATEIAGPDSNVQGQDEVELPGHFCVWLASAEAKFLKGKFVWANWDVSELLRRSEEIRDSRLLTVGLAGVAMRATYVVVGKSDVMPMFPNAPPASYTAHPAHGLQDFIMGSQNRRFADIESRLAAVERSLRNNSVSQNTLMEEPSSPAPTVTSDWAGLAGTMSPIDNSDHFALPSLDQVSALVNKYFSDYNQAMPLFYQPQFMRMLDKWFRCPHERHEASWASINVVLALALQHAPSAATASEDQVSSECIKNAQSVLNHLVIRDEDLQGLQVVLALVILFLGTTRPQPSCVLIGTAVKLAHRLKLHLQDGLNDTNTELAAQKERLLWITYILDRDISMRTVEPYGLQDHDMEIDTISATLKGDSAGILSLPDDPSRTVNIFHLRIQLARIQGQMYDLTYSVRARRFSGHQQDAALEKLTHLLESWRKTVPEGFRVEDLSTCASDNILSQLLPLHLASSICVSVTSKVEIEAAADQLAQHSSGRKIMLGTLPIRQPQPVMYTAYD
;
A
#
# COMPACT_ATOMS: atom_id res chain seq x y z
N MET A 1 6.95 -40.43 -12.01
CA MET A 1 8.41 -40.35 -12.20
C MET A 1 8.84 -39.04 -11.60
N ASP A 2 9.73 -39.13 -10.61
CA ASP A 2 10.29 -38.02 -9.84
C ASP A 2 10.78 -36.90 -10.75
N ASN A 3 10.21 -35.71 -10.60
CA ASN A 3 10.87 -34.48 -11.00
C ASN A 3 11.21 -33.71 -9.73
N THR A 4 12.14 -34.27 -8.96
CA THR A 4 12.97 -33.49 -8.05
C THR A 4 13.93 -32.70 -8.92
N ASP A 5 13.43 -31.68 -9.61
CA ASP A 5 14.30 -30.65 -10.18
C ASP A 5 15.11 -30.07 -9.02
N ASP A 6 16.43 -30.21 -9.12
CA ASP A 6 17.42 -29.72 -8.16
C ASP A 6 17.12 -28.25 -7.78
N PHE A 7 16.46 -28.05 -6.65
CA PHE A 7 16.37 -26.76 -6.00
C PHE A 7 17.77 -26.39 -5.49
N ALA A 8 18.55 -25.70 -6.32
CA ALA A 8 19.80 -25.10 -5.89
C ALA A 8 19.50 -24.03 -4.83
N ILE A 9 19.72 -24.36 -3.55
CA ILE A 9 19.69 -23.39 -2.45
C ILE A 9 20.69 -22.28 -2.81
N PRO A 10 20.29 -21.00 -2.86
CA PRO A 10 21.21 -19.92 -3.20
C PRO A 10 22.42 -19.95 -2.27
N LYS A 11 23.63 -19.80 -2.81
CA LYS A 11 24.84 -19.65 -1.99
C LYS A 11 24.71 -18.36 -1.18
N TRP A 12 24.63 -18.48 0.15
CA TRP A 12 24.49 -17.33 1.04
C TRP A 12 25.68 -16.38 0.86
N VAL A 13 25.40 -15.10 0.62
CA VAL A 13 26.44 -14.06 0.61
C VAL A 13 26.69 -13.65 2.06
N SER A 14 27.86 -14.03 2.58
CA SER A 14 28.25 -13.69 3.94
C SER A 14 28.68 -12.23 4.06
N PHE A 15 28.31 -11.57 5.17
CA PHE A 15 28.77 -10.23 5.49
C PHE A 15 30.17 -10.22 6.12
N THR A 16 30.51 -11.27 6.86
CA THR A 16 31.84 -11.54 7.41
C THR A 16 32.60 -12.53 6.54
N LYS A 17 33.93 -12.50 6.57
CA LYS A 17 34.76 -13.44 5.79
C LYS A 17 34.59 -14.88 6.25
N GLU A 18 34.47 -15.07 7.55
CA GLU A 18 34.20 -16.36 8.17
C GLU A 18 32.70 -16.57 8.33
N TRP A 19 32.27 -17.82 8.11
CA TRP A 19 30.89 -18.28 8.24
C TRP A 19 30.84 -19.49 9.15
N HIS A 20 30.08 -19.39 10.23
CA HIS A 20 29.96 -20.44 11.25
C HIS A 20 28.64 -21.19 11.06
N THR A 21 28.72 -22.52 11.12
CA THR A 21 27.54 -23.42 11.16
C THR A 21 27.38 -24.11 12.52
N LYS A 22 28.31 -23.84 13.44
CA LYS A 22 28.41 -24.44 14.77
C LYS A 22 28.80 -23.37 15.79
N PRO A 23 28.49 -23.54 17.08
CA PRO A 23 29.03 -22.67 18.11
C PRO A 23 30.56 -22.64 18.10
N TYR A 24 31.14 -21.48 18.43
CA TYR A 24 32.58 -21.24 18.46
C TYR A 24 32.98 -20.45 19.72
N PRO A 25 34.28 -20.42 20.09
CA PRO A 25 34.73 -19.91 21.40
C PRO A 25 34.26 -18.49 21.73
N ASP A 26 34.25 -17.60 20.74
CA ASP A 26 33.93 -16.17 20.93
C ASP A 26 32.46 -15.93 21.28
N ILE A 27 31.55 -16.88 21.05
CA ILE A 27 30.15 -16.75 21.48
C ILE A 27 29.80 -17.72 22.62
N SER A 28 30.79 -18.35 23.24
CA SER A 28 30.58 -19.36 24.27
C SER A 28 29.89 -18.76 25.51
N PRO A 29 28.77 -19.33 25.98
CA PRO A 29 28.11 -18.90 27.22
C PRO A 29 28.96 -19.06 28.48
N SER A 30 30.07 -19.81 28.41
CA SER A 30 31.00 -19.97 29.52
C SER A 30 32.03 -18.83 29.64
N ARG A 31 32.06 -17.91 28.67
CA ARG A 31 32.88 -16.69 28.75
C ARG A 31 32.38 -15.79 29.88
N SER A 32 33.24 -15.43 30.82
CA SER A 32 32.88 -14.62 31.99
C SER A 32 32.39 -13.21 31.64
N ASP A 33 32.91 -12.65 30.55
CA ASP A 33 32.55 -11.35 30.00
C ASP A 33 31.22 -11.34 29.24
N LEU A 34 30.68 -12.51 28.90
CA LEU A 34 29.32 -12.69 28.34
C LEU A 34 28.29 -13.11 29.41
N SER A 35 28.65 -13.04 30.69
CA SER A 35 27.81 -13.49 31.79
C SER A 35 26.44 -12.79 31.81
N ALA A 36 25.40 -13.60 32.05
CA ALA A 36 24.04 -13.13 32.27
C ALA A 36 23.68 -13.05 33.77
N THR A 37 24.66 -13.08 34.68
CA THR A 37 24.40 -13.04 36.12
C THR A 37 23.61 -11.80 36.52
N GLY A 38 22.59 -12.01 37.37
CA GLY A 38 21.67 -10.96 37.79
C GLY A 38 20.54 -10.67 36.79
N LYS A 39 20.51 -11.35 35.63
CA LYS A 39 19.53 -11.11 34.58
C LYS A 39 18.37 -12.10 34.61
N ASN A 40 17.16 -11.58 34.45
CA ASN A 40 15.96 -12.35 34.23
C ASN A 40 15.66 -12.47 32.73
N VAL A 41 15.68 -13.69 32.23
CA VAL A 41 15.51 -13.99 30.79
C VAL A 41 14.16 -14.64 30.55
N VAL A 42 13.40 -14.12 29.58
CA VAL A 42 12.12 -14.68 29.17
C VAL A 42 12.17 -15.02 27.67
N ILE A 43 11.81 -16.26 27.32
CA ILE A 43 11.84 -16.77 25.95
C ILE A 43 10.47 -17.29 25.53
N THR A 44 9.94 -16.76 24.43
CA THR A 44 8.72 -17.30 23.80
C THR A 44 9.05 -18.51 22.91
N GLY A 45 8.20 -19.53 22.92
CA GLY A 45 8.47 -20.78 22.19
C GLY A 45 9.67 -21.58 22.74
N GLY A 46 10.01 -21.42 24.03
CA GLY A 46 11.18 -22.06 24.66
C GLY A 46 11.05 -23.58 24.90
N GLY A 47 9.92 -24.18 24.49
CA GLY A 47 9.66 -25.61 24.67
C GLY A 47 10.38 -26.53 23.70
N THR A 48 10.95 -26.04 22.58
CA THR A 48 11.60 -26.86 21.53
C THR A 48 12.60 -26.05 20.71
N GLY A 49 13.46 -26.73 19.94
CA GLY A 49 14.29 -26.13 18.89
C GLY A 49 15.14 -24.95 19.39
N ILE A 50 15.19 -23.88 18.58
CA ILE A 50 15.99 -22.67 18.84
C ILE A 50 15.65 -22.06 20.22
N GLY A 51 14.37 -21.93 20.57
CA GLY A 51 13.98 -21.33 21.84
C GLY A 51 14.51 -22.09 23.05
N ARG A 52 14.52 -23.43 22.99
CA ARG A 52 15.11 -24.27 24.05
C ARG A 52 16.63 -24.10 24.11
N ALA A 53 17.31 -24.07 22.98
CA ALA A 53 18.76 -23.89 22.93
C ALA A 53 19.20 -22.52 23.46
N VAL A 54 18.45 -21.45 23.14
CA VAL A 54 18.65 -20.12 23.71
C VAL A 54 18.47 -20.14 25.23
N ALA A 55 17.42 -20.78 25.73
CA ALA A 55 17.19 -20.90 27.17
C ALA A 55 18.31 -21.66 27.90
N ILE A 56 18.81 -22.75 27.31
CA ILE A 56 19.97 -23.51 27.81
C ILE A 56 21.23 -22.63 27.82
N ALA A 57 21.47 -21.86 26.76
CA ALA A 57 22.64 -21.00 26.66
C ALA A 57 22.64 -19.91 27.76
N PHE A 58 21.50 -19.25 28.00
CA PHE A 58 21.40 -18.26 29.09
C PHE A 58 21.52 -18.89 30.49
N ALA A 59 21.03 -20.11 30.68
CA ALA A 59 21.23 -20.84 31.93
C ALA A 59 22.72 -21.16 32.17
N LYS A 60 23.45 -21.57 31.13
CA LYS A 60 24.92 -21.77 31.18
C LYS A 60 25.67 -20.47 31.45
N ALA A 61 25.19 -19.35 30.91
CA ALA A 61 25.74 -18.01 31.15
C ALA A 61 25.46 -17.46 32.57
N GLY A 62 24.76 -18.23 33.41
CA GLY A 62 24.52 -17.90 34.82
C GLY A 62 23.39 -16.89 35.04
N ALA A 63 22.40 -16.84 34.15
CA ALA A 63 21.19 -16.04 34.35
C ALA A 63 20.55 -16.29 35.73
N SER A 64 20.00 -15.25 36.37
CA SER A 64 19.29 -15.40 37.65
C SER A 64 17.99 -16.18 37.48
N SER A 65 17.28 -15.92 36.38
CA SER A 65 16.14 -16.74 35.98
C SER A 65 16.07 -16.94 34.48
N VAL A 66 15.53 -18.09 34.07
CA VAL A 66 15.20 -18.42 32.68
C VAL A 66 13.76 -18.92 32.65
N SER A 67 12.87 -18.14 32.04
CA SER A 67 11.45 -18.46 31.93
C SER A 67 11.07 -18.72 30.47
N ILE A 68 10.35 -19.81 30.22
CA ILE A 68 9.89 -20.19 28.87
C ILE A 68 8.37 -20.17 28.75
N LEU A 69 7.86 -19.70 27.61
CA LEU A 69 6.43 -19.70 27.30
C LEU A 69 6.13 -20.58 26.09
N GLY A 70 4.98 -21.25 26.10
CA GLY A 70 4.48 -22.02 24.95
C GLY A 70 3.16 -22.71 25.25
N ARG A 71 2.64 -23.47 24.29
CA ARG A 71 1.32 -24.13 24.40
C ARG A 71 1.37 -25.57 24.91
N ARG A 72 2.47 -26.27 24.63
CA ARG A 72 2.63 -27.71 24.85
C ARG A 72 3.29 -27.98 26.20
N LEU A 73 2.51 -28.43 27.18
CA LEU A 73 2.99 -28.66 28.55
C LEU A 73 4.14 -29.68 28.61
N ASP A 74 4.00 -30.82 27.93
CA ASP A 74 5.01 -31.89 27.86
C ASP A 74 6.38 -31.35 27.37
N ARG A 75 6.36 -30.50 26.35
CA ARG A 75 7.56 -29.89 25.77
C ARG A 75 8.18 -28.84 26.68
N LEU A 76 7.36 -28.08 27.39
CA LEU A 76 7.82 -27.08 28.37
C LEU A 76 8.47 -27.78 29.56
N GLU A 77 7.84 -28.80 30.14
CA GLU A 77 8.39 -29.57 31.26
C GLU A 77 9.71 -30.25 30.90
N SER A 78 9.76 -30.91 29.74
CA SER A 78 11.01 -31.48 29.21
C SER A 78 12.11 -30.43 29.03
N SER A 79 11.75 -29.24 28.56
CA SER A 79 12.71 -28.14 28.39
C SER A 79 13.19 -27.61 29.73
N VAL A 80 12.32 -27.47 30.73
CA VAL A 80 12.72 -27.05 32.08
C VAL A 80 13.74 -28.01 32.67
N ILE A 81 13.56 -29.33 32.51
CA ILE A 81 14.55 -30.32 32.95
C ILE A 81 15.91 -30.09 32.26
N ALA A 82 15.91 -29.94 30.93
CA ALA A 82 17.14 -29.72 30.17
C ALA A 82 17.85 -28.41 30.52
N ILE A 83 17.08 -27.32 30.70
CA ILE A 83 17.61 -26.01 31.09
C ILE A 83 18.19 -26.08 32.51
N SER A 84 17.49 -26.73 33.43
CA SER A 84 17.93 -26.88 34.83
C SER A 84 19.20 -27.74 34.94
N ALA A 85 19.33 -28.77 34.10
CA ALA A 85 20.54 -29.60 34.04
C ALA A 85 21.77 -28.84 33.49
N ALA A 86 21.56 -27.83 32.65
CA ALA A 86 22.62 -27.00 32.09
C ALA A 86 22.92 -25.73 32.91
N ALA A 87 22.05 -25.40 33.86
CA ALA A 87 22.13 -24.20 34.67
C ALA A 87 23.32 -24.21 35.64
N GLN A 88 23.83 -23.03 35.94
CA GLN A 88 24.66 -22.84 37.14
C GLN A 88 23.77 -22.96 38.40
N SER A 89 24.36 -23.28 39.56
CA SER A 89 23.66 -23.74 40.78
C SER A 89 22.59 -22.82 41.38
N HIS A 90 22.35 -21.63 40.82
CA HIS A 90 21.44 -20.61 41.34
C HIS A 90 20.41 -20.09 40.30
N THR A 91 20.36 -20.62 39.08
CA THR A 91 19.39 -20.16 38.07
C THR A 91 18.00 -20.73 38.34
N GLN A 92 17.01 -19.86 38.53
CA GLN A 92 15.62 -20.27 38.65
C GLN A 92 15.01 -20.53 37.25
N VAL A 93 14.51 -21.75 37.01
CA VAL A 93 13.90 -22.12 35.73
C VAL A 93 12.38 -22.23 35.87
N LEU A 94 11.64 -21.52 35.03
CA LEU A 94 10.18 -21.46 35.07
C LEU A 94 9.58 -21.73 33.69
N TYR A 95 8.34 -22.19 33.67
CA TYR A 95 7.53 -22.21 32.46
C TYR A 95 6.13 -21.64 32.71
N ARG A 96 5.51 -21.12 31.66
CA ARG A 96 4.07 -20.80 31.63
C ARG A 96 3.44 -21.30 30.34
N ILE A 97 2.23 -21.84 30.48
CA ILE A 97 1.40 -22.20 29.34
C ILE A 97 0.70 -20.94 28.86
N ALA A 98 0.84 -20.61 27.58
CA ALA A 98 0.10 -19.55 26.92
C ALA A 98 0.03 -19.79 25.42
N ASP A 99 -1.14 -19.54 24.82
CA ASP A 99 -1.24 -19.32 23.39
C ASP A 99 -0.84 -17.87 23.08
N LEU A 100 0.23 -17.70 22.30
CA LEU A 100 0.72 -16.36 21.96
C LEU A 100 -0.21 -15.57 21.04
N THR A 101 -1.18 -16.22 20.40
CA THR A 101 -2.24 -15.54 19.63
C THR A 101 -3.32 -14.93 20.53
N ASP A 102 -3.41 -15.35 21.80
CA ASP A 102 -4.32 -14.80 22.80
C ASP A 102 -3.59 -13.83 23.71
N ARG A 103 -3.88 -12.54 23.53
CA ARG A 103 -3.28 -11.45 24.29
C ARG A 103 -3.41 -11.62 25.81
N THR A 104 -4.58 -12.06 26.29
CA THR A 104 -4.85 -12.16 27.73
C THR A 104 -4.00 -13.26 28.38
N GLN A 105 -3.83 -14.38 27.67
CA GLN A 105 -2.96 -15.46 28.13
C GLN A 105 -1.50 -15.04 28.19
N VAL A 106 -1.03 -14.29 27.19
CA VAL A 106 0.35 -13.77 27.15
C VAL A 106 0.60 -12.79 28.29
N GLU A 107 -0.29 -11.81 28.49
CA GLU A 107 -0.20 -10.84 29.58
C GLU A 107 -0.21 -11.53 30.95
N GLY A 108 -1.12 -12.48 31.16
CA GLY A 108 -1.20 -13.26 32.41
C GLY A 108 0.04 -14.11 32.67
N ALA A 109 0.59 -14.76 31.64
CA ALA A 109 1.79 -15.57 31.77
C ALA A 109 3.03 -14.73 32.12
N LEU A 110 3.24 -13.60 31.43
CA LEU A 110 4.34 -12.67 31.69
C LEU A 110 4.22 -11.99 33.06
N ALA A 111 3.01 -11.57 33.45
CA ALA A 111 2.76 -11.06 34.80
C ALA A 111 3.09 -12.11 35.87
N SER A 112 2.68 -13.38 35.67
CA SER A 112 2.97 -14.46 36.59
C SER A 112 4.47 -14.78 36.71
N ILE A 113 5.22 -14.69 35.60
CA ILE A 113 6.68 -14.85 35.61
C ILE A 113 7.31 -13.73 36.42
N THR A 114 6.95 -12.48 36.13
CA THR A 114 7.59 -11.31 36.75
C THR A 114 7.25 -11.13 38.22
N SER A 115 6.08 -11.60 38.66
CA SER A 115 5.77 -11.74 40.08
C SER A 115 6.68 -12.74 40.81
N ALA A 116 7.23 -13.73 40.11
CA ALA A 116 8.12 -14.73 40.69
C ALA A 116 9.60 -14.34 40.65
N VAL A 117 10.05 -13.65 39.59
CA VAL A 117 11.49 -13.39 39.35
C VAL A 117 11.87 -11.90 39.36
N GLY A 118 10.88 -11.00 39.30
CA GLY A 118 11.10 -9.57 39.10
C GLY A 118 10.97 -9.14 37.64
N LYS A 119 11.46 -7.93 37.34
CA LYS A 119 11.40 -7.34 35.98
C LYS A 119 12.24 -8.15 34.98
N VAL A 120 11.88 -8.06 33.70
CA VAL A 120 12.53 -8.78 32.61
C VAL A 120 13.69 -7.95 32.06
N ASP A 121 14.91 -8.49 32.12
CA ASP A 121 16.10 -7.84 31.55
C ASP A 121 16.31 -8.21 30.08
N ILE A 122 16.08 -9.47 29.72
CA ILE A 122 16.30 -9.99 28.38
C ILE A 122 15.04 -10.72 27.91
N PHE A 123 14.42 -10.21 26.84
CA PHE A 123 13.25 -10.82 26.22
C PHE A 123 13.60 -11.36 24.85
N VAL A 124 13.48 -12.67 24.69
CA VAL A 124 13.70 -13.36 23.41
C VAL A 124 12.36 -13.66 22.77
N ASN A 125 12.02 -12.85 21.77
CA ASN A 125 10.83 -13.02 20.95
C ASN A 125 11.10 -14.04 19.83
N ASN A 126 10.81 -15.31 20.10
CA ASN A 126 11.19 -16.44 19.25
C ASN A 126 10.01 -17.24 18.67
N ALA A 127 8.84 -17.20 19.30
CA ALA A 127 7.71 -18.02 18.85
C ALA A 127 7.31 -17.70 17.39
N GLY A 128 7.01 -18.76 16.63
CA GLY A 128 6.54 -18.69 15.26
C GLY A 128 6.24 -20.09 14.72
N ALA A 129 5.61 -20.15 13.55
CA ALA A 129 5.31 -21.38 12.84
C ALA A 129 5.71 -21.26 11.38
N LEU A 130 6.17 -22.38 10.81
CA LEU A 130 6.39 -22.49 9.37
C LEU A 130 5.09 -23.05 8.74
N PRO A 131 4.41 -22.27 7.90
CA PRO A 131 3.23 -22.76 7.20
C PRO A 131 3.59 -23.69 6.03
N PRO A 132 2.62 -24.41 5.45
CA PRO A 132 2.86 -25.29 4.31
C PRO A 132 3.59 -24.60 3.15
N MET A 133 4.63 -25.22 2.60
CA MET A 133 5.34 -24.69 1.44
C MET A 133 4.51 -24.92 0.17
N LYS A 134 4.01 -23.84 -0.45
CA LYS A 134 3.20 -23.92 -1.69
C LYS A 134 3.44 -22.70 -2.59
N PRO A 135 3.46 -22.86 -3.92
CA PRO A 135 3.51 -21.72 -4.84
C PRO A 135 2.37 -20.74 -4.55
N VAL A 136 2.67 -19.43 -4.57
CA VAL A 136 1.71 -18.40 -4.17
C VAL A 136 0.39 -18.48 -4.94
N ALA A 137 0.44 -18.74 -6.25
CA ALA A 137 -0.73 -18.89 -7.11
C ALA A 137 -1.61 -20.11 -6.79
N LYS A 138 -1.08 -21.09 -6.03
CA LYS A 138 -1.79 -22.32 -5.62
C LYS A 138 -2.05 -22.36 -4.11
N TYR A 139 -1.79 -21.26 -3.41
CA TYR A 139 -1.93 -21.17 -1.96
C TYR A 139 -3.35 -20.74 -1.61
N ASP A 140 -4.08 -21.56 -0.85
CA ASP A 140 -5.39 -21.17 -0.31
C ASP A 140 -5.27 -19.89 0.54
N THR A 141 -6.01 -18.84 0.16
CA THR A 141 -5.96 -17.52 0.79
C THR A 141 -6.22 -17.58 2.28
N ALA A 142 -7.20 -18.38 2.73
CA ALA A 142 -7.52 -18.48 4.15
C ALA A 142 -6.37 -19.10 4.95
N THR A 143 -5.72 -20.14 4.40
CA THR A 143 -4.53 -20.76 5.01
C THR A 143 -3.34 -19.82 5.02
N PHE A 144 -3.12 -19.08 3.93
CA PHE A 144 -2.08 -18.06 3.84
C PHE A 144 -2.26 -16.99 4.92
N MET A 145 -3.47 -16.41 5.02
CA MET A 145 -3.75 -15.35 5.99
C MET A 145 -3.72 -15.83 7.44
N ARG A 146 -4.16 -17.07 7.72
CA ARG A 146 -4.01 -17.66 9.07
C ARG A 146 -2.53 -17.75 9.48
N ALA A 147 -1.67 -18.18 8.58
CA ALA A 147 -0.22 -18.27 8.84
C ALA A 147 0.40 -16.88 9.06
N PHE A 148 0.05 -15.93 8.18
CA PHE A 148 0.49 -14.54 8.29
C PHE A 148 0.08 -13.94 9.65
N ASN A 149 -1.22 -14.02 9.98
CA ASN A 149 -1.77 -13.48 11.22
C ASN A 149 -1.13 -14.14 12.44
N MET A 150 -0.92 -15.46 12.44
CA MET A 150 -0.30 -16.15 13.57
C MET A 150 1.10 -15.61 13.87
N ASN A 151 1.98 -15.55 12.88
CA ASN A 151 3.38 -15.11 13.10
C ASN A 151 3.48 -13.63 13.48
N VAL A 152 2.59 -12.78 12.97
CA VAL A 152 2.55 -11.35 13.32
C VAL A 152 1.95 -11.13 14.72
N LEU A 153 0.79 -11.71 15.01
CA LEU A 153 0.07 -11.51 16.28
C LEU A 153 0.84 -12.05 17.47
N THR A 154 1.46 -13.22 17.34
CA THR A 154 2.26 -13.82 18.44
C THR A 154 3.38 -12.88 18.88
N SER A 155 4.07 -12.26 17.93
CA SER A 155 5.11 -11.27 18.18
C SER A 155 4.55 -9.96 18.75
N LEU A 156 3.43 -9.47 18.22
CA LEU A 156 2.81 -8.22 18.68
C LEU A 156 2.33 -8.34 20.14
N ASN A 157 1.62 -9.41 20.47
CA ASN A 157 1.13 -9.69 21.81
C ASN A 157 2.28 -9.85 22.81
N ALA A 158 3.35 -10.55 22.41
CA ALA A 158 4.55 -10.73 23.22
C ALA A 158 5.21 -9.38 23.57
N ILE A 159 5.37 -8.50 22.58
CA ILE A 159 5.97 -7.17 22.77
C ILE A 159 5.09 -6.29 23.67
N HIS A 160 3.78 -6.23 23.41
CA HIS A 160 2.85 -5.45 24.23
C HIS A 160 2.88 -5.88 25.71
N ALA A 161 2.92 -7.18 25.98
CA ALA A 161 2.96 -7.70 27.34
C ALA A 161 4.33 -7.51 28.01
N PHE A 162 5.42 -7.50 27.24
CA PHE A 162 6.78 -7.33 27.75
C PHE A 162 7.08 -5.89 28.21
N ILE A 163 6.72 -4.86 27.43
CA ILE A 163 7.09 -3.46 27.69
C ILE A 163 6.83 -3.00 29.14
N PRO A 164 5.63 -3.17 29.73
CA PRO A 164 5.37 -2.69 31.11
C PRO A 164 6.17 -3.46 32.18
N LEU A 165 6.76 -4.58 31.80
CA LEU A 165 7.48 -5.51 32.66
C LEU A 165 9.00 -5.47 32.46
N ALA A 166 9.47 -4.64 31.54
CA ALA A 166 10.88 -4.45 31.25
C ALA A 166 11.66 -3.86 32.44
N GLY A 167 12.93 -4.25 32.56
CA GLY A 167 13.90 -3.72 33.53
C GLY A 167 14.47 -2.34 33.14
N THR A 168 15.62 -1.97 33.71
CA THR A 168 16.24 -0.64 33.54
C THR A 168 17.13 -0.48 32.30
N ASP A 169 17.68 -1.57 31.75
CA ASP A 169 18.42 -1.60 30.47
C ASP A 169 17.96 -2.83 29.66
N PRO A 170 16.67 -2.87 29.25
CA PRO A 170 16.06 -4.06 28.68
C PRO A 170 16.55 -4.35 27.26
N ILE A 171 16.81 -5.63 27.01
CA ILE A 171 17.25 -6.16 25.71
C ILE A 171 16.11 -6.98 25.10
N LEU A 172 15.72 -6.66 23.86
CA LEU A 172 14.82 -7.48 23.06
C LEU A 172 15.57 -8.12 21.90
N LEU A 173 15.61 -9.45 21.89
CA LEU A 173 16.17 -10.25 20.81
C LEU A 173 15.02 -10.85 19.99
N ASN A 174 14.83 -10.39 18.76
CA ASN A 174 13.76 -10.82 17.88
C ASN A 174 14.25 -11.88 16.89
N ILE A 175 13.80 -13.13 17.03
CA ILE A 175 14.15 -14.19 16.08
C ILE A 175 13.25 -14.08 14.85
N SER A 176 13.85 -13.55 13.77
CA SER A 176 13.22 -13.33 12.48
C SER A 176 13.63 -14.42 11.48
N SER A 177 13.83 -14.08 10.22
CA SER A 177 14.30 -14.98 9.17
C SER A 177 15.03 -14.21 8.06
N ASN A 178 16.01 -14.83 7.41
CA ASN A 178 16.64 -14.32 6.19
C ASN A 178 15.61 -14.10 5.07
N LEU A 179 14.56 -14.91 5.01
CA LEU A 179 13.44 -14.78 4.07
C LEU A 179 12.69 -13.44 4.17
N ALA A 180 12.93 -12.66 5.21
CA ALA A 180 12.42 -11.30 5.32
C ALA A 180 13.12 -10.29 4.39
N HIS A 181 14.34 -10.58 3.90
CA HIS A 181 15.15 -9.62 3.13
C HIS A 181 15.92 -10.20 1.93
N ILE A 182 16.07 -11.52 1.83
CA ILE A 182 16.70 -12.15 0.66
C ILE A 182 15.75 -12.20 -0.54
N GLN A 183 16.30 -12.57 -1.71
CA GLN A 183 15.53 -12.77 -2.94
C GLN A 183 14.38 -13.78 -2.75
N PRO A 184 13.25 -13.60 -3.46
CA PRO A 184 12.10 -14.49 -3.35
C PRO A 184 12.47 -15.96 -3.54
N MET A 185 12.09 -16.78 -2.57
CA MET A 185 12.23 -18.24 -2.65
C MET A 185 10.87 -18.84 -3.00
N PRO A 186 10.75 -19.59 -4.11
CA PRO A 186 9.50 -20.25 -4.47
C PRO A 186 8.92 -21.06 -3.32
N SER A 187 7.59 -21.07 -3.22
CA SER A 187 6.83 -21.79 -2.19
C SER A 187 6.96 -21.27 -0.74
N MET A 188 7.80 -20.27 -0.46
CA MET A 188 8.00 -19.71 0.88
C MET A 188 7.25 -18.40 1.14
N SER A 189 6.37 -17.97 0.22
CA SER A 189 5.76 -16.64 0.23
C SER A 189 5.00 -16.31 1.51
N ALA A 190 4.21 -17.25 2.05
CA ALA A 190 3.45 -17.04 3.28
C ALA A 190 4.36 -16.77 4.49
N TYR A 191 5.43 -17.56 4.62
CA TYR A 191 6.39 -17.40 5.70
C TYR A 191 7.22 -16.13 5.54
N ALA A 192 7.77 -15.90 4.34
CA ALA A 192 8.55 -14.71 4.00
C ALA A 192 7.76 -13.42 4.25
N ALA A 193 6.51 -13.34 3.77
CA ALA A 193 5.63 -12.20 4.01
C ALA A 193 5.37 -11.98 5.51
N SER A 194 5.08 -13.05 6.26
CA SER A 194 4.83 -12.95 7.70
C SER A 194 6.05 -12.48 8.50
N LYS A 195 7.26 -12.94 8.14
CA LYS A 195 8.52 -12.54 8.77
C LYS A 195 8.96 -11.15 8.36
N GLY A 196 8.69 -10.73 7.12
CA GLY A 196 8.86 -9.35 6.67
C GLY A 196 7.98 -8.38 7.45
N ALA A 197 6.69 -8.72 7.63
CA ALA A 197 5.76 -7.93 8.43
C ALA A 197 6.17 -7.87 9.92
N GLN A 198 6.54 -9.02 10.51
CA GLN A 198 7.07 -9.07 11.88
C GLN A 198 8.31 -8.19 12.04
N LEU A 199 9.29 -8.32 11.13
CA LEU A 199 10.53 -7.55 11.19
C LEU A 199 10.23 -6.05 11.14
N LYS A 200 9.39 -5.62 10.19
CA LYS A 200 9.08 -4.20 10.05
C LYS A 200 8.37 -3.64 11.29
N MET A 201 7.43 -4.40 11.84
CA MET A 201 6.77 -4.06 13.10
C MET A 201 7.77 -3.89 14.25
N VAL A 202 8.77 -4.78 14.37
CA VAL A 202 9.80 -4.69 15.41
C VAL A 202 10.75 -3.51 15.19
N GLU A 203 11.04 -3.13 13.94
CA GLU A 203 11.81 -1.91 13.64
C GLU A 203 11.10 -0.64 14.13
N HIS A 204 9.79 -0.54 13.88
CA HIS A 204 8.97 0.58 14.39
C HIS A 204 8.95 0.58 15.92
N PHE A 205 8.73 -0.59 16.54
CA PHE A 205 8.80 -0.74 17.99
C PHE A 205 10.14 -0.26 18.57
N ALA A 206 11.27 -0.62 17.95
CA ALA A 206 12.59 -0.17 18.38
C ALA A 206 12.78 1.34 18.23
N ALA A 207 12.23 1.96 17.17
CA ALA A 207 12.30 3.39 16.97
C ALA A 207 11.44 4.19 17.97
N GLU A 208 10.30 3.62 18.38
CA GLU A 208 9.38 4.19 19.37
C GLU A 208 9.87 4.05 20.81
N ASN A 209 10.78 3.11 21.07
CA ASN A 209 11.31 2.80 22.40
C ASN A 209 12.85 2.87 22.37
N PRO A 210 13.43 4.07 22.14
CA PRO A 210 14.87 4.25 21.89
C PRO A 210 15.75 3.92 23.10
N GLU A 211 15.19 3.67 24.27
CA GLU A 211 15.88 3.16 25.46
C GLU A 211 16.11 1.64 25.40
N LEU A 212 15.26 0.87 24.72
CA LEU A 212 15.41 -0.58 24.57
C LEU A 212 16.57 -0.92 23.63
N HIS A 213 17.32 -1.97 23.94
CA HIS A 213 18.28 -2.55 23.01
C HIS A 213 17.59 -3.64 22.19
N VAL A 214 17.18 -3.31 20.95
CA VAL A 214 16.47 -4.24 20.08
C VAL A 214 17.38 -4.73 18.96
N VAL A 215 17.46 -6.06 18.75
CA VAL A 215 18.21 -6.67 17.65
C VAL A 215 17.34 -7.74 16.99
N SER A 216 17.26 -7.73 15.66
CA SER A 216 16.61 -8.80 14.89
C SER A 216 17.62 -9.80 14.34
N ILE A 217 17.28 -11.08 14.38
CA ILE A 217 18.24 -12.17 14.18
C ILE A 217 17.71 -13.14 13.13
N GLN A 218 18.54 -13.46 12.14
CA GLN A 218 18.44 -14.70 11.37
C GLN A 218 19.18 -15.81 12.15
N PRO A 219 18.49 -16.84 12.66
CA PRO A 219 19.08 -17.82 13.56
C PRO A 219 19.91 -18.93 12.88
N GLY A 220 20.02 -18.91 11.55
CA GLY A 220 20.57 -20.01 10.74
C GLY A 220 19.49 -20.94 10.18
N VAL A 221 19.90 -21.94 9.42
CA VAL A 221 19.03 -22.99 8.85
C VAL A 221 19.05 -24.21 9.76
N ILE A 222 18.17 -24.18 10.77
CA ILE A 222 18.13 -25.20 11.83
C ILE A 222 16.99 -26.18 11.59
N ALA A 223 17.27 -27.48 11.65
CA ALA A 223 16.23 -28.51 11.69
C ALA A 223 15.48 -28.41 13.04
N THR A 224 14.22 -28.01 13.01
CA THR A 224 13.39 -27.91 14.22
C THR A 224 11.97 -28.41 13.96
N GLU A 225 11.24 -28.69 15.03
CA GLU A 225 9.81 -29.06 14.95
C GLU A 225 8.91 -27.96 14.36
N ILE A 226 9.43 -26.75 14.08
CA ILE A 226 8.64 -25.63 13.53
C ILE A 226 7.99 -25.97 12.19
N ALA A 227 8.59 -26.88 11.44
CA ALA A 227 8.14 -27.31 10.13
C ALA A 227 7.11 -28.46 10.17
N GLY A 228 6.75 -28.92 11.37
CA GLY A 228 5.79 -30.01 11.56
C GLY A 228 6.41 -31.41 11.48
N PRO A 229 5.63 -32.45 11.83
CA PRO A 229 6.12 -33.84 11.91
C PRO A 229 6.50 -34.44 10.55
N ASP A 230 5.96 -33.91 9.45
CA ASP A 230 6.17 -34.42 8.08
C ASP A 230 7.24 -33.63 7.31
N SER A 231 8.07 -32.84 8.01
CA SER A 231 9.05 -31.97 7.36
C SER A 231 10.34 -32.70 6.98
N ASN A 232 10.76 -32.54 5.72
CA ASN A 232 12.07 -32.98 5.22
C ASN A 232 13.12 -31.85 5.19
N VAL A 233 12.92 -30.77 5.96
CA VAL A 233 13.90 -29.66 6.01
C VAL A 233 15.19 -30.15 6.66
N GLN A 234 16.25 -30.29 5.87
CA GLN A 234 17.59 -30.60 6.37
C GLN A 234 18.23 -29.34 6.97
N GLY A 235 18.60 -29.41 8.24
CA GLY A 235 19.34 -28.34 8.91
C GLY A 235 20.78 -28.28 8.41
N GLN A 236 21.27 -27.08 8.14
CA GLN A 236 22.66 -26.82 7.76
C GLN A 236 23.51 -26.39 8.96
N ASP A 237 22.87 -25.89 10.02
CA ASP A 237 23.49 -25.32 11.20
C ASP A 237 23.08 -26.07 12.49
N GLU A 238 23.96 -26.09 13.50
CA GLU A 238 23.68 -26.67 14.82
C GLU A 238 22.75 -25.77 15.65
N VAL A 239 21.80 -26.37 16.37
CA VAL A 239 20.73 -25.65 17.10
C VAL A 239 21.29 -24.77 18.23
N GLU A 240 22.48 -25.08 18.73
CA GLU A 240 23.18 -24.33 19.76
C GLU A 240 23.75 -23.00 19.25
N LEU A 241 24.05 -22.88 17.94
CA LEU A 241 24.66 -21.67 17.35
C LEU A 241 23.84 -20.40 17.66
N PRO A 242 22.55 -20.31 17.32
CA PRO A 242 21.75 -19.13 17.67
C PRO A 242 21.58 -18.94 19.19
N GLY A 243 21.66 -20.00 19.99
CA GLY A 243 21.62 -19.90 21.45
C GLY A 243 22.83 -19.14 22.01
N HIS A 244 24.02 -19.55 21.59
CA HIS A 244 25.28 -18.92 21.96
C HIS A 244 25.37 -17.48 21.42
N PHE A 245 24.93 -17.27 20.18
CA PHE A 245 24.90 -15.94 19.57
C PHE A 245 23.94 -14.97 20.31
N CYS A 246 22.79 -15.44 20.81
CA CYS A 246 21.91 -14.62 21.64
C CYS A 246 22.55 -14.20 22.97
N VAL A 247 23.35 -15.07 23.60
CA VAL A 247 24.11 -14.71 24.81
C VAL A 247 25.12 -13.61 24.49
N TRP A 248 25.85 -13.75 23.37
CA TRP A 248 26.75 -12.71 22.89
C TRP A 248 26.03 -11.38 22.61
N LEU A 249 24.88 -11.40 21.92
CA LEU A 249 24.10 -10.20 21.63
C LEU A 249 23.58 -9.49 22.87
N ALA A 250 23.36 -10.22 23.97
CA ALA A 250 22.92 -9.64 25.24
C ALA A 250 24.07 -9.01 26.07
N SER A 251 25.31 -9.11 25.60
CA SER A 251 26.48 -8.61 26.30
C SER A 251 26.78 -7.13 25.99
N ALA A 252 27.73 -6.55 26.74
CA ALA A 252 28.18 -5.18 26.50
C ALA A 252 28.90 -5.01 25.15
N GLU A 253 29.61 -6.04 24.66
CA GLU A 253 30.39 -5.95 23.41
C GLU A 253 29.50 -5.84 22.17
N ALA A 254 28.26 -6.34 22.23
CA ALA A 254 27.30 -6.25 21.12
C ALA A 254 26.47 -4.95 21.10
N LYS A 255 26.67 -3.99 22.03
CA LYS A 255 25.83 -2.78 22.15
C LYS A 255 25.75 -1.94 20.86
N PHE A 256 26.76 -2.00 20.00
CA PHE A 256 26.78 -1.30 18.71
C PHE A 256 25.79 -1.85 17.67
N LEU A 257 25.21 -3.04 17.90
CA LEU A 257 24.23 -3.69 17.03
C LEU A 257 22.78 -3.28 17.34
N LYS A 258 22.57 -2.30 18.20
CA LYS A 258 21.23 -1.76 18.48
C LYS A 258 20.53 -1.33 17.19
N GLY A 259 19.32 -1.85 16.98
CA GLY A 259 18.49 -1.58 15.80
C GLY A 259 18.94 -2.30 14.53
N LYS A 260 19.83 -3.30 14.63
CA LYS A 260 20.36 -4.05 13.46
C LYS A 260 19.67 -5.39 13.25
N PHE A 261 19.82 -5.90 12.04
CA PHE A 261 19.47 -7.24 11.59
C PHE A 261 20.76 -8.05 11.33
N VAL A 262 20.97 -9.12 12.09
CA VAL A 262 22.21 -9.90 12.08
C VAL A 262 21.97 -11.38 11.87
N TRP A 263 22.95 -12.10 11.34
CA TRP A 263 22.87 -13.56 11.15
C TRP A 263 23.76 -14.24 12.18
N ALA A 264 23.26 -15.29 12.84
CA ALA A 264 24.03 -16.06 13.81
C ALA A 264 25.28 -16.72 13.20
N ASN A 265 25.29 -16.89 11.87
CA ASN A 265 26.41 -17.46 11.14
C ASN A 265 27.61 -16.50 10.98
N TRP A 266 27.44 -15.20 11.21
CA TRP A 266 28.52 -14.22 11.04
C TRP A 266 29.52 -14.26 12.19
N ASP A 267 30.77 -13.96 11.88
CA ASP A 267 31.87 -13.94 12.84
C ASP A 267 31.83 -12.69 13.73
N VAL A 268 31.62 -12.89 15.04
CA VAL A 268 31.49 -11.77 15.98
C VAL A 268 32.78 -10.97 16.16
N SER A 269 33.93 -11.63 16.04
CA SER A 269 35.25 -11.00 16.10
C SER A 269 35.43 -10.00 14.95
N GLU A 270 34.98 -10.33 13.74
CA GLU A 270 34.94 -9.40 12.62
C GLU A 270 33.91 -8.29 12.79
N LEU A 271 32.71 -8.60 13.28
CA LEU A 271 31.69 -7.58 13.56
C LEU A 271 32.20 -6.54 14.56
N LEU A 272 32.92 -6.97 15.61
CA LEU A 272 33.54 -6.08 16.60
C LEU A 272 34.60 -5.16 15.97
N ARG A 273 35.48 -5.70 15.12
CA ARG A 273 36.48 -4.91 14.37
C ARG A 273 35.83 -3.85 13.47
N ARG A 274 34.61 -4.10 12.99
CA ARG A 274 33.81 -3.20 12.15
C ARG A 274 32.76 -2.41 12.93
N SER A 275 32.83 -2.40 14.26
CA SER A 275 31.76 -1.83 15.09
C SER A 275 31.52 -0.34 14.84
N GLU A 276 32.56 0.45 14.58
CA GLU A 276 32.43 1.89 14.24
C GLU A 276 31.72 2.09 12.89
N GLU A 277 32.06 1.28 11.88
CA GLU A 277 31.43 1.28 10.55
C GLU A 277 29.93 0.95 10.64
N ILE A 278 29.58 0.00 11.51
CA ILE A 278 28.21 -0.52 11.63
C ILE A 278 27.32 0.40 12.45
N ARG A 279 27.80 0.95 13.57
CA ARG A 279 26.99 1.61 14.61
C ARG A 279 26.08 2.71 14.06
N ASP A 280 26.65 3.66 13.33
CA ASP A 280 25.95 4.88 12.90
C ASP A 280 25.56 4.86 11.40
N SER A 281 25.63 3.69 10.76
CA SER A 281 25.30 3.54 9.34
C SER A 281 23.97 2.81 9.09
N ARG A 282 23.53 2.75 7.83
CA ARG A 282 22.42 1.90 7.38
C ARG A 282 22.84 0.44 7.16
N LEU A 283 24.10 0.09 7.39
CA LEU A 283 24.54 -1.30 7.32
C LEU A 283 23.76 -2.14 8.31
N LEU A 284 23.42 -3.36 7.87
CA LEU A 284 22.67 -4.34 8.66
C LEU A 284 21.28 -3.83 9.08
N THR A 285 20.66 -2.95 8.28
CA THR A 285 19.24 -2.60 8.41
C THR A 285 18.47 -3.14 7.21
N VAL A 286 17.21 -3.55 7.41
CA VAL A 286 16.38 -4.03 6.30
C VAL A 286 15.50 -2.88 5.82
N GLY A 287 15.52 -2.65 4.52
CA GLY A 287 14.77 -1.56 3.89
C GLY A 287 14.21 -1.98 2.54
N LEU A 288 13.22 -1.23 2.08
CA LEU A 288 12.75 -1.33 0.71
C LEU A 288 13.61 -0.39 -0.15
N ALA A 289 14.28 -0.94 -1.16
CA ALA A 289 14.98 -0.15 -2.15
C ALA A 289 13.94 0.50 -3.08
N GLY A 290 13.66 1.78 -2.86
CA GLY A 290 12.85 2.63 -3.74
C GLY A 290 13.68 3.78 -4.31
N VAL A 291 13.08 4.61 -5.18
CA VAL A 291 13.73 5.84 -5.66
C VAL A 291 14.09 6.71 -4.46
N ALA A 292 15.35 7.19 -4.41
CA ALA A 292 15.87 7.96 -3.28
C ALA A 292 15.03 9.22 -3.05
N MET A 293 14.22 9.24 -2.00
CA MET A 293 13.61 10.48 -1.51
C MET A 293 14.69 11.30 -0.80
N ARG A 294 14.99 12.51 -1.29
CA ARG A 294 15.82 13.48 -0.57
C ARG A 294 15.07 13.91 0.70
N ALA A 295 15.32 13.22 1.80
CA ALA A 295 14.80 13.61 3.11
C ALA A 295 15.62 14.80 3.64
N THR A 296 15.10 16.02 3.50
CA THR A 296 15.60 17.19 4.21
C THR A 296 15.10 17.11 5.66
N TYR A 297 15.91 16.58 6.57
CA TYR A 297 15.61 16.67 8.01
C TYR A 297 15.87 18.10 8.47
N VAL A 298 14.84 18.82 8.89
CA VAL A 298 15.00 20.04 9.68
C VAL A 298 15.31 19.60 11.11
N VAL A 299 16.57 19.71 11.52
CA VAL A 299 16.96 19.58 12.93
C VAL A 299 16.46 20.83 13.66
N VAL A 300 15.35 20.69 14.39
CA VAL A 300 14.96 21.71 15.37
C VAL A 300 15.80 21.50 16.61
N GLY A 301 16.59 22.51 16.97
CA GLY A 301 17.67 22.44 17.95
C GLY A 301 17.23 22.12 19.38
N LYS A 302 18.20 21.58 20.13
CA LYS A 302 18.18 21.42 21.59
C LYS A 302 17.94 22.76 22.29
N SER A 303 16.94 22.82 23.17
CA SER A 303 17.03 23.56 24.43
C SER A 303 15.91 23.16 25.38
N ASP A 304 16.33 22.89 26.62
CA ASP A 304 15.59 22.88 27.89
C ASP A 304 14.84 21.61 28.33
N VAL A 305 15.47 20.96 29.31
CA VAL A 305 14.92 19.92 30.18
C VAL A 305 14.54 20.56 31.52
N MET A 306 13.45 20.03 32.11
CA MET A 306 13.03 19.99 33.54
C MET A 306 11.86 20.91 33.98
N PRO A 307 11.12 20.57 35.07
CA PRO A 307 10.53 19.26 35.44
C PRO A 307 9.13 19.40 36.14
N MET A 308 8.60 18.25 36.62
CA MET A 308 7.59 18.08 37.70
C MET A 308 6.09 18.25 37.39
N PHE A 309 5.34 17.17 37.65
CA PHE A 309 4.10 17.26 38.41
C PHE A 309 4.15 16.31 39.62
N PRO A 310 3.80 16.79 40.83
CA PRO A 310 3.93 16.06 42.09
C PRO A 310 2.68 15.24 42.45
N ASN A 311 2.87 14.34 43.42
CA ASN A 311 1.90 13.53 44.18
C ASN A 311 0.44 14.05 44.25
N ALA A 312 -0.53 13.14 44.07
CA ALA A 312 -1.89 13.24 44.61
C ALA A 312 -2.48 11.84 44.98
N PRO A 313 -3.39 11.74 45.98
CA PRO A 313 -3.55 10.60 46.90
C PRO A 313 -4.68 9.60 46.50
N PRO A 314 -4.90 8.48 47.25
CA PRO A 314 -5.80 7.40 46.83
C PRO A 314 -7.25 7.63 47.32
N ALA A 315 -8.25 7.48 46.44
CA ALA A 315 -9.68 7.21 46.71
C ALA A 315 -10.47 7.55 45.43
N SER A 316 -11.60 6.96 45.03
CA SER A 316 -12.47 5.87 45.46
C SER A 316 -13.47 5.70 44.32
N TYR A 317 -13.82 4.46 43.96
CA TYR A 317 -14.81 4.15 42.92
C TYR A 317 -16.22 4.61 43.33
N THR A 318 -16.91 5.35 42.45
CA THR A 318 -18.38 5.35 42.35
C THR A 318 -18.79 5.52 40.89
N ALA A 319 -19.58 4.57 40.39
CA ALA A 319 -20.11 4.53 39.02
C ALA A 319 -21.43 5.31 38.91
N HIS A 320 -21.61 6.07 37.82
CA HIS A 320 -22.93 6.47 37.30
C HIS A 320 -22.87 6.76 35.78
N PRO A 321 -24.02 6.66 35.06
CA PRO A 321 -24.06 6.05 33.73
C PRO A 321 -23.97 7.07 32.58
N ALA A 322 -23.09 6.80 31.61
CA ALA A 322 -22.95 7.53 30.36
C ALA A 322 -23.65 6.83 29.17
N HIS A 323 -24.82 6.21 29.39
CA HIS A 323 -25.48 5.39 28.37
C HIS A 323 -26.38 6.16 27.38
N GLY A 324 -26.65 7.46 27.58
CA GLY A 324 -27.59 8.20 26.71
C GLY A 324 -26.97 8.84 25.45
N LEU A 325 -25.71 9.25 25.49
CA LEU A 325 -25.08 10.02 24.41
C LEU A 325 -24.40 9.12 23.36
N GLN A 326 -23.95 7.94 23.78
CA GLN A 326 -23.27 6.97 22.92
C GLN A 326 -24.22 6.29 21.92
N ASP A 327 -25.47 6.04 22.32
CA ASP A 327 -26.48 5.41 21.47
C ASP A 327 -27.03 6.35 20.38
N PHE A 328 -27.08 7.67 20.64
CA PHE A 328 -27.52 8.66 19.65
C PHE A 328 -26.47 8.88 18.54
N ILE A 329 -25.19 8.92 18.93
CA ILE A 329 -24.07 9.06 17.99
C ILE A 329 -23.86 7.76 17.19
N MET A 330 -23.93 6.58 17.83
CA MET A 330 -23.83 5.31 17.12
C MET A 330 -25.02 5.03 16.19
N GLY A 331 -26.24 5.42 16.56
CA GLY A 331 -27.45 5.14 15.77
C GLY A 331 -27.64 6.00 14.51
N SER A 332 -27.03 7.20 14.47
CA SER A 332 -27.03 8.06 13.27
C SER A 332 -25.85 7.72 12.34
N GLN A 333 -24.67 7.43 12.91
CA GLN A 333 -23.51 7.00 12.13
C GLN A 333 -23.69 5.60 11.52
N ASN A 334 -24.24 4.61 12.24
CA ASN A 334 -24.50 3.27 11.68
C ASN A 334 -25.46 3.29 10.49
N ARG A 335 -26.44 4.20 10.44
CA ARG A 335 -27.33 4.36 9.30
C ARG A 335 -26.63 4.95 8.08
N ARG A 336 -25.72 5.91 8.28
CA ARG A 336 -24.88 6.48 7.20
C ARG A 336 -23.86 5.45 6.68
N PHE A 337 -23.24 4.66 7.55
CA PHE A 337 -22.35 3.57 7.15
C PHE A 337 -23.07 2.49 6.32
N ALA A 338 -24.26 2.08 6.74
CA ALA A 338 -25.07 1.11 5.97
C ALA A 338 -25.50 1.65 4.59
N ASP A 339 -25.80 2.95 4.47
CA ASP A 339 -26.11 3.61 3.19
C ASP A 339 -24.89 3.63 2.25
N ILE A 340 -23.70 3.91 2.80
CA ILE A 340 -22.42 3.89 2.05
C ILE A 340 -22.08 2.47 1.58
N GLU A 341 -22.17 1.47 2.45
CA GLU A 341 -21.91 0.06 2.11
C GLU A 341 -22.90 -0.46 1.06
N SER A 342 -24.18 -0.10 1.16
CA SER A 342 -25.20 -0.48 0.17
C SER A 342 -24.92 0.11 -1.22
N ARG A 343 -24.44 1.36 -1.28
CA ARG A 343 -24.06 2.05 -2.52
C ARG A 343 -22.80 1.46 -3.16
N LEU A 344 -21.76 1.21 -2.35
CA LEU A 344 -20.54 0.52 -2.79
C LEU A 344 -20.88 -0.88 -3.34
N ALA A 345 -21.72 -1.64 -2.63
CA ALA A 345 -22.16 -2.95 -3.07
C ALA A 345 -23.01 -2.94 -4.36
N ALA A 346 -23.73 -1.84 -4.65
CA ALA A 346 -24.47 -1.67 -5.90
C ALA A 346 -23.51 -1.40 -7.08
N VAL A 347 -22.50 -0.57 -6.86
CA VAL A 347 -21.42 -0.29 -7.83
C VAL A 347 -20.59 -1.55 -8.09
N GLU A 348 -20.20 -2.28 -7.04
CA GLU A 348 -19.46 -3.55 -7.11
C GLU A 348 -20.25 -4.64 -7.84
N ARG A 349 -21.57 -4.77 -7.60
CA ARG A 349 -22.42 -5.75 -8.30
C ARG A 349 -22.47 -5.50 -9.80
N SER A 350 -22.48 -4.24 -10.21
CA SER A 350 -22.47 -3.87 -11.62
C SER A 350 -21.11 -4.11 -12.28
N LEU A 351 -20.03 -3.80 -11.56
CA LEU A 351 -18.64 -4.07 -11.99
C LEU A 351 -18.34 -5.57 -12.17
N ARG A 352 -18.86 -6.44 -11.29
CA ARG A 352 -18.61 -7.91 -11.34
C ARG A 352 -19.11 -8.59 -12.61
N ASN A 353 -20.12 -8.03 -13.28
CA ASN A 353 -20.69 -8.64 -14.49
C ASN A 353 -19.78 -8.51 -15.74
N ASN A 354 -18.72 -7.68 -15.70
CA ASN A 354 -17.96 -7.26 -16.89
C ASN A 354 -16.44 -7.59 -16.87
N SER A 355 -15.97 -8.66 -16.20
CA SER A 355 -14.53 -8.74 -15.85
C SER A 355 -13.76 -10.01 -16.30
N VAL A 356 -12.66 -9.80 -17.05
CA VAL A 356 -11.47 -10.68 -17.17
C VAL A 356 -10.18 -9.82 -17.29
N SER A 357 -9.18 -10.21 -16.48
CA SER A 357 -7.70 -10.02 -16.47
C SER A 357 -7.00 -8.84 -17.17
N GLN A 358 -6.27 -8.00 -16.42
CA GLN A 358 -5.12 -7.24 -16.94
C GLN A 358 -3.92 -7.33 -15.98
N ASN A 359 -2.84 -8.00 -16.41
CA ASN A 359 -1.63 -8.18 -15.61
C ASN A 359 -0.35 -8.10 -16.47
N THR A 360 -0.25 -7.11 -17.37
CA THR A 360 0.96 -6.96 -18.22
C THR A 360 1.19 -5.52 -18.70
N LEU A 361 1.45 -4.58 -17.78
CA LEU A 361 1.83 -3.21 -18.14
C LEU A 361 2.93 -2.69 -17.21
N MET A 362 4.18 -2.90 -17.63
CA MET A 362 5.43 -2.16 -17.33
C MET A 362 6.64 -3.11 -17.28
N GLU A 363 7.22 -3.39 -18.45
CA GLU A 363 8.64 -3.71 -18.60
C GLU A 363 9.36 -2.42 -19.04
N GLU A 364 10.59 -2.19 -18.56
CA GLU A 364 11.37 -0.99 -18.86
C GLU A 364 11.77 -0.88 -20.35
N PRO A 365 11.80 0.33 -20.94
CA PRO A 365 12.32 0.53 -22.29
C PRO A 365 13.85 0.51 -22.26
N SER A 366 14.44 -0.63 -22.64
CA SER A 366 15.83 -0.68 -23.10
C SER A 366 15.88 -0.27 -24.58
N SER A 367 16.84 0.56 -24.98
CA SER A 367 17.06 0.95 -26.40
C SER A 367 18.54 0.87 -26.76
N PRO A 368 18.92 0.68 -28.04
CA PRO A 368 18.10 0.87 -29.25
C PRO A 368 18.04 -0.34 -30.19
N ALA A 369 16.81 -0.72 -30.59
CA ALA A 369 16.38 -1.23 -31.90
C ALA A 369 15.03 -1.96 -31.71
N PRO A 370 14.01 -1.72 -32.57
CA PRO A 370 12.75 -2.44 -32.47
C PRO A 370 13.01 -3.91 -32.82
N THR A 371 12.98 -4.79 -31.83
CA THR A 371 13.04 -6.23 -32.08
C THR A 371 11.62 -6.72 -32.20
N VAL A 372 11.16 -6.78 -33.46
CA VAL A 372 9.93 -7.42 -33.89
C VAL A 372 9.90 -8.84 -33.34
N THR A 373 8.87 -9.17 -32.57
CA THR A 373 8.45 -10.57 -32.38
C THR A 373 6.99 -10.69 -32.79
N SER A 374 6.83 -11.37 -33.93
CA SER A 374 5.60 -11.96 -34.43
C SER A 374 4.83 -12.69 -33.33
N ASP A 375 3.55 -12.34 -33.12
CA ASP A 375 2.44 -13.30 -33.14
C ASP A 375 1.11 -12.60 -32.85
N TRP A 376 0.50 -12.09 -33.92
CA TRP A 376 -0.91 -11.67 -33.98
C TRP A 376 -1.82 -12.87 -34.34
N ALA A 377 -1.55 -14.04 -33.77
CA ALA A 377 -2.12 -15.32 -34.25
C ALA A 377 -3.56 -15.63 -33.77
N GLY A 378 -4.21 -14.70 -33.06
CA GLY A 378 -5.58 -14.89 -32.54
C GLY A 378 -6.70 -14.14 -33.28
N LEU A 379 -6.36 -13.13 -34.09
CA LEU A 379 -7.28 -12.44 -35.02
C LEU A 379 -7.27 -13.11 -36.41
N ALA A 380 -6.95 -14.42 -36.44
CA ALA A 380 -6.51 -15.18 -37.59
C ALA A 380 -7.64 -15.53 -38.57
N GLY A 381 -7.72 -14.75 -39.65
CA GLY A 381 -8.43 -15.08 -40.87
C GLY A 381 -7.85 -14.28 -42.04
N THR A 382 -6.82 -14.85 -42.69
CA THR A 382 -6.21 -14.42 -43.96
C THR A 382 -5.68 -12.98 -44.04
N MET A 383 -4.43 -12.73 -43.64
CA MET A 383 -3.64 -11.62 -44.19
C MET A 383 -2.19 -12.04 -44.46
N SER A 384 -1.66 -11.56 -45.59
CA SER A 384 -0.30 -11.75 -46.07
C SER A 384 0.74 -10.99 -45.21
N PRO A 385 2.03 -11.36 -45.26
CA PRO A 385 3.06 -10.83 -44.37
C PRO A 385 3.24 -9.32 -44.54
N ILE A 386 3.15 -8.56 -43.45
CA ILE A 386 3.45 -7.13 -43.40
C ILE A 386 4.97 -6.96 -43.33
N ASP A 387 5.51 -6.07 -44.17
CA ASP A 387 6.93 -5.76 -44.27
C ASP A 387 7.44 -5.02 -43.01
N ASN A 388 8.53 -5.50 -42.43
CA ASN A 388 9.05 -5.18 -41.08
C ASN A 388 9.81 -3.83 -40.99
N SER A 389 9.47 -2.84 -41.80
CA SER A 389 10.26 -1.59 -41.93
C SER A 389 9.54 -0.29 -41.51
N ASP A 390 8.25 -0.34 -41.14
CA ASP A 390 7.44 0.88 -40.93
C ASP A 390 7.25 1.19 -39.43
N HIS A 391 7.92 2.24 -38.93
CA HIS A 391 7.83 2.74 -37.54
C HIS A 391 6.40 3.11 -37.11
N PHE A 392 5.50 3.30 -38.09
CA PHE A 392 4.13 3.77 -37.91
C PHE A 392 3.07 2.69 -38.20
N ALA A 393 3.40 1.41 -38.02
CA ALA A 393 2.47 0.32 -38.27
C ALA A 393 1.15 0.47 -37.46
N LEU A 394 0.01 0.24 -38.12
CA LEU A 394 -1.33 0.18 -37.54
C LEU A 394 -2.14 -0.96 -38.20
N PRO A 395 -3.17 -1.51 -37.53
CA PRO A 395 -4.12 -2.45 -38.13
C PRO A 395 -4.86 -1.85 -39.33
N SER A 396 -5.61 -2.68 -40.07
CA SER A 396 -6.36 -2.22 -41.24
C SER A 396 -7.41 -1.16 -40.87
N LEU A 397 -7.76 -0.29 -41.82
CA LEU A 397 -8.73 0.77 -41.59
C LEU A 397 -10.07 0.23 -41.07
N ASP A 398 -10.53 -0.94 -41.54
CA ASP A 398 -11.77 -1.56 -41.09
C ASP A 398 -11.72 -1.94 -39.60
N GLN A 399 -10.61 -2.51 -39.15
CA GLN A 399 -10.39 -2.90 -37.76
C GLN A 399 -10.27 -1.66 -36.84
N VAL A 400 -9.51 -0.66 -37.28
CA VAL A 400 -9.33 0.58 -36.53
C VAL A 400 -10.65 1.36 -36.44
N SER A 401 -11.41 1.46 -37.52
CA SER A 401 -12.66 2.21 -37.58
C SER A 401 -13.72 1.66 -36.62
N ALA A 402 -13.81 0.33 -36.45
CA ALA A 402 -14.73 -0.29 -35.51
C ALA A 402 -14.44 0.13 -34.06
N LEU A 403 -13.17 0.07 -33.64
CA LEU A 403 -12.75 0.44 -32.28
C LEU A 403 -12.85 1.96 -32.05
N VAL A 404 -12.50 2.77 -33.04
CA VAL A 404 -12.64 4.23 -32.97
C VAL A 404 -14.12 4.63 -32.83
N ASN A 405 -15.02 4.02 -33.60
CA ASN A 405 -16.46 4.28 -33.47
C ASN A 405 -16.97 3.90 -32.07
N LYS A 406 -16.53 2.76 -31.54
CA LYS A 406 -16.85 2.32 -30.18
C LYS A 406 -16.40 3.34 -29.12
N TYR A 407 -15.16 3.82 -29.21
CA TYR A 407 -14.64 4.86 -28.32
C TYR A 407 -15.53 6.11 -28.31
N PHE A 408 -15.95 6.58 -29.48
CA PHE A 408 -16.80 7.76 -29.60
C PHE A 408 -18.25 7.55 -29.13
N SER A 409 -18.77 6.33 -29.18
CA SER A 409 -20.12 6.00 -28.71
C SER A 409 -20.22 5.68 -27.21
N ASP A 410 -19.10 5.41 -26.55
CA ASP A 410 -19.03 5.02 -25.14
C ASP A 410 -18.19 6.04 -24.33
N TYR A 411 -16.89 5.80 -24.15
CA TYR A 411 -16.06 6.58 -23.23
C TYR A 411 -15.97 8.08 -23.56
N ASN A 412 -15.81 8.44 -24.83
CA ASN A 412 -15.69 9.85 -25.23
C ASN A 412 -16.99 10.64 -25.02
N GLN A 413 -18.14 9.98 -24.82
CA GLN A 413 -19.37 10.66 -24.41
C GLN A 413 -19.24 11.20 -22.99
N ALA A 414 -18.65 10.42 -22.09
CA ALA A 414 -18.46 10.82 -20.69
C ALA A 414 -17.29 11.78 -20.48
N MET A 415 -16.20 11.55 -21.21
CA MET A 415 -14.98 12.35 -21.14
C MET A 415 -14.57 12.75 -22.56
N PRO A 416 -15.05 13.89 -23.10
CA PRO A 416 -14.93 14.25 -24.51
C PRO A 416 -13.52 14.76 -24.86
N LEU A 417 -12.56 13.84 -24.82
CA LEU A 417 -11.14 14.10 -25.01
C LEU A 417 -10.80 14.42 -26.47
N PHE A 418 -11.49 13.79 -27.42
CA PHE A 418 -11.34 14.08 -28.84
C PHE A 418 -12.66 14.58 -29.46
N TYR A 419 -12.54 15.50 -30.42
CA TYR A 419 -13.66 15.93 -31.24
C TYR A 419 -13.81 14.99 -32.45
N GLN A 420 -14.90 14.24 -32.49
CA GLN A 420 -15.09 13.13 -33.43
C GLN A 420 -14.91 13.52 -34.91
N PRO A 421 -15.52 14.59 -35.45
CA PRO A 421 -15.35 14.94 -36.87
C PRO A 421 -13.90 15.24 -37.23
N GLN A 422 -13.17 15.92 -36.35
CA GLN A 422 -11.75 16.22 -36.57
C GLN A 422 -10.89 14.95 -36.49
N PHE A 423 -11.17 14.07 -35.53
CA PHE A 423 -10.47 12.80 -35.40
C PHE A 423 -10.70 11.88 -36.60
N MET A 424 -11.94 11.77 -37.09
CA MET A 424 -12.26 10.95 -38.27
C MET A 424 -11.58 11.48 -39.54
N ARG A 425 -11.49 12.80 -39.72
CA ARG A 425 -10.71 13.40 -40.81
C ARG A 425 -9.22 13.08 -40.70
N MET A 426 -8.66 13.13 -39.49
CA MET A 426 -7.27 12.74 -39.23
C MET A 426 -7.05 11.25 -39.53
N LEU A 427 -7.98 10.37 -39.15
CA LEU A 427 -7.93 8.94 -39.41
C LEU A 427 -8.00 8.63 -40.92
N ASP A 428 -8.94 9.24 -41.64
CA ASP A 428 -9.05 9.07 -43.10
C ASP A 428 -7.77 9.55 -43.81
N LYS A 429 -7.25 10.71 -43.41
CA LYS A 429 -5.99 11.26 -43.93
C LYS A 429 -4.79 10.34 -43.66
N TRP A 430 -4.73 9.72 -42.48
CA TRP A 430 -3.65 8.79 -42.10
C TRP A 430 -3.53 7.60 -43.07
N PHE A 431 -4.66 7.02 -43.47
CA PHE A 431 -4.70 5.88 -44.38
C PHE A 431 -4.61 6.27 -45.85
N ARG A 432 -5.12 7.45 -46.25
CA ARG A 432 -5.08 7.91 -47.65
C ARG A 432 -3.77 8.60 -48.05
N CYS A 433 -3.12 9.29 -47.11
CA CYS A 433 -1.93 10.11 -47.38
C CYS A 433 -0.74 9.64 -46.52
N PRO A 434 -0.06 8.51 -46.84
CA PRO A 434 1.06 8.01 -46.06
C PRO A 434 2.23 9.00 -45.87
N HIS A 435 2.40 9.94 -46.82
CA HIS A 435 3.43 10.97 -46.81
C HIS A 435 3.14 12.13 -45.84
N GLU A 436 1.91 12.23 -45.32
CA GLU A 436 1.51 13.26 -44.34
C GLU A 436 1.38 12.69 -42.92
N ARG A 437 1.91 11.47 -42.69
CA ARG A 437 1.91 10.83 -41.36
C ARG A 437 2.87 11.56 -40.43
N HIS A 438 2.45 11.71 -39.18
CA HIS A 438 3.23 12.32 -38.11
C HIS A 438 2.90 11.67 -36.76
N GLU A 439 3.87 11.73 -35.84
CA GLU A 439 3.85 11.03 -34.55
C GLU A 439 2.62 11.36 -33.70
N ALA A 440 2.14 12.61 -33.72
CA ALA A 440 0.98 13.04 -32.92
C ALA A 440 -0.32 12.34 -33.35
N SER A 441 -0.57 12.21 -34.66
CA SER A 441 -1.74 11.45 -35.14
C SER A 441 -1.61 9.96 -34.90
N TRP A 442 -0.40 9.42 -35.04
CA TRP A 442 -0.16 8.01 -34.75
C TRP A 442 -0.43 7.67 -33.28
N ALA A 443 0.12 8.48 -32.36
CA ALA A 443 -0.11 8.33 -30.93
C ALA A 443 -1.59 8.53 -30.58
N SER A 444 -2.26 9.51 -31.18
CA SER A 444 -3.69 9.76 -31.01
C SER A 444 -4.54 8.54 -31.40
N ILE A 445 -4.21 7.87 -32.52
CA ILE A 445 -4.90 6.65 -32.93
C ILE A 445 -4.64 5.53 -31.91
N ASN A 446 -3.39 5.30 -31.52
CA ASN A 446 -3.05 4.26 -30.54
C ASN A 446 -3.76 4.45 -29.19
N VAL A 447 -3.77 5.66 -28.61
CA VAL A 447 -4.46 5.88 -27.32
C VAL A 447 -5.97 5.71 -27.43
N VAL A 448 -6.58 6.08 -28.57
CA VAL A 448 -8.02 5.83 -28.80
C VAL A 448 -8.31 4.33 -28.89
N LEU A 449 -7.46 3.56 -29.58
CA LEU A 449 -7.58 2.11 -29.64
C LEU A 449 -7.45 1.48 -28.24
N ALA A 450 -6.45 1.89 -27.47
CA ALA A 450 -6.25 1.39 -26.11
C ALA A 450 -7.46 1.71 -25.20
N LEU A 451 -7.99 2.93 -25.27
CA LEU A 451 -9.17 3.34 -24.49
C LEU A 451 -10.43 2.57 -24.91
N ALA A 452 -10.62 2.30 -26.20
CA ALA A 452 -11.74 1.52 -26.72
C ALA A 452 -11.71 0.06 -26.25
N LEU A 453 -10.51 -0.50 -26.09
CA LEU A 453 -10.30 -1.87 -25.63
C LEU A 453 -10.43 -1.99 -24.11
N GLN A 454 -9.94 -1.01 -23.34
CA GLN A 454 -10.02 -1.01 -21.87
C GLN A 454 -11.47 -0.93 -21.34
N HIS A 455 -12.39 -0.34 -22.11
CA HIS A 455 -13.80 -0.14 -21.71
C HIS A 455 -14.77 -1.11 -22.40
N ALA A 456 -14.31 -2.29 -22.84
CA ALA A 456 -15.19 -3.29 -23.45
C ALA A 456 -16.10 -3.98 -22.40
N PRO A 457 -17.44 -4.03 -22.61
CA PRO A 457 -18.37 -4.69 -21.68
C PRO A 457 -18.33 -6.23 -21.71
N SER A 458 -17.37 -6.84 -22.42
CA SER A 458 -17.21 -8.30 -22.51
C SER A 458 -15.82 -8.69 -22.03
N ALA A 459 -15.69 -9.88 -21.44
CA ALA A 459 -14.44 -10.49 -21.01
C ALA A 459 -13.37 -10.33 -22.10
N ALA A 460 -12.49 -9.34 -21.93
CA ALA A 460 -11.42 -9.07 -22.87
C ALA A 460 -10.65 -10.37 -23.11
N THR A 461 -10.49 -10.75 -24.37
CA THR A 461 -9.68 -11.92 -24.69
C THR A 461 -8.22 -11.58 -24.39
N ALA A 462 -7.39 -12.56 -24.01
CA ALA A 462 -5.95 -12.34 -23.78
C ALA A 462 -5.25 -11.67 -24.98
N SER A 463 -5.82 -11.81 -26.19
CA SER A 463 -5.38 -11.11 -27.39
C SER A 463 -5.66 -9.61 -27.34
N GLU A 464 -6.82 -9.17 -26.86
CA GLU A 464 -7.21 -7.75 -26.79
C GLU A 464 -6.40 -6.96 -25.76
N ASP A 465 -6.04 -7.58 -24.63
CA ASP A 465 -5.14 -6.97 -23.65
C ASP A 465 -3.72 -6.77 -24.20
N GLN A 466 -3.26 -7.72 -25.01
CA GLN A 466 -1.98 -7.60 -25.71
C GLN A 466 -2.01 -6.45 -26.73
N VAL A 467 -3.10 -6.29 -27.49
CA VAL A 467 -3.29 -5.16 -28.41
C VAL A 467 -3.29 -3.82 -27.65
N SER A 468 -4.04 -3.74 -26.55
CA SER A 468 -4.13 -2.53 -25.72
C SER A 468 -2.75 -2.16 -25.16
N SER A 469 -2.00 -3.14 -24.66
CA SER A 469 -0.63 -2.95 -24.14
C SER A 469 0.32 -2.42 -25.19
N GLU A 470 0.27 -2.96 -26.41
CA GLU A 470 1.10 -2.49 -27.52
C GLU A 470 0.74 -1.07 -27.93
N CYS A 471 -0.56 -0.75 -28.00
CA CYS A 471 -1.02 0.61 -28.28
C CYS A 471 -0.52 1.63 -27.23
N ILE A 472 -0.52 1.25 -25.95
CA ILE A 472 0.03 2.10 -24.87
C ILE A 472 1.54 2.32 -25.08
N LYS A 473 2.31 1.25 -25.33
CA LYS A 473 3.77 1.35 -25.58
C LYS A 473 4.08 2.23 -26.78
N ASN A 474 3.32 2.09 -27.87
CA ASN A 474 3.43 2.92 -29.06
C ASN A 474 3.25 4.40 -28.72
N ALA A 475 2.15 4.76 -28.04
CA ALA A 475 1.92 6.14 -27.63
C ALA A 475 3.01 6.69 -26.68
N GLN A 476 3.52 5.85 -25.77
CA GLN A 476 4.61 6.22 -24.86
C GLN A 476 5.94 6.47 -25.59
N SER A 477 6.23 5.73 -26.67
CA SER A 477 7.51 5.82 -27.39
C SER A 477 7.78 7.22 -27.98
N VAL A 478 6.72 7.96 -28.33
CA VAL A 478 6.81 9.31 -28.90
C VAL A 478 6.48 10.41 -27.89
N LEU A 479 6.20 10.07 -26.62
CA LEU A 479 5.78 11.01 -25.59
C LEU A 479 6.76 12.19 -25.41
N ASN A 480 8.06 11.92 -25.46
CA ASN A 480 9.09 12.96 -25.35
C ASN A 480 8.97 14.00 -26.47
N HIS A 481 8.68 13.55 -27.70
CA HIS A 481 8.50 14.44 -28.85
C HIS A 481 7.22 15.27 -28.72
N LEU A 482 6.13 14.67 -28.22
CA LEU A 482 4.86 15.35 -28.03
C LEU A 482 4.91 16.44 -26.94
N VAL A 483 5.69 16.23 -25.87
CA VAL A 483 5.78 17.16 -24.73
C VAL A 483 6.72 18.35 -25.00
N ILE A 484 7.69 18.19 -25.91
CA ILE A 484 8.67 19.25 -26.23
C ILE A 484 8.08 20.31 -27.17
N ARG A 485 7.11 19.96 -28.02
CA ARG A 485 6.55 20.85 -29.04
C ARG A 485 5.80 22.02 -28.41
N ASP A 486 6.01 23.22 -28.98
CA ASP A 486 5.23 24.40 -28.61
C ASP A 486 3.82 24.32 -29.22
N GLU A 487 2.82 24.66 -28.40
CA GLU A 487 1.41 24.83 -28.81
C GLU A 487 0.74 23.58 -29.45
N ASP A 488 1.10 22.37 -29.01
CA ASP A 488 0.51 21.13 -29.55
C ASP A 488 -0.72 20.65 -28.73
N LEU A 489 -1.92 20.93 -29.24
CA LEU A 489 -3.18 20.47 -28.66
C LEU A 489 -3.31 18.93 -28.68
N GLN A 490 -2.80 18.27 -29.73
CA GLN A 490 -2.83 16.80 -29.83
C GLN A 490 -1.87 16.17 -28.82
N GLY A 491 -0.72 16.79 -28.59
CA GLY A 491 0.20 16.39 -27.54
C GLY A 491 -0.48 16.35 -26.16
N LEU A 492 -1.22 17.41 -25.81
CA LEU A 492 -2.01 17.43 -24.57
C LEU A 492 -3.08 16.32 -24.54
N GLN A 493 -3.79 16.09 -25.65
CA GLN A 493 -4.79 15.01 -25.74
C GLN A 493 -4.18 13.63 -25.49
N VAL A 494 -3.04 13.32 -26.10
CA VAL A 494 -2.35 12.05 -25.92
C VAL A 494 -1.87 11.88 -24.47
N VAL A 495 -1.30 12.93 -23.86
CA VAL A 495 -0.86 12.87 -22.45
C VAL A 495 -2.05 12.61 -21.54
N LEU A 496 -3.18 13.33 -21.73
CA LEU A 496 -4.40 13.11 -20.95
C LEU A 496 -4.99 11.70 -21.17
N ALA A 497 -4.93 11.17 -22.39
CA ALA A 497 -5.36 9.80 -22.67
C ALA A 497 -4.51 8.78 -21.90
N LEU A 498 -3.18 8.97 -21.85
CA LEU A 498 -2.28 8.12 -21.05
C LEU A 498 -2.56 8.25 -19.56
N VAL A 499 -2.85 9.45 -19.04
CA VAL A 499 -3.29 9.63 -17.65
C VAL A 499 -4.52 8.77 -17.36
N ILE A 500 -5.52 8.79 -18.24
CA ILE A 500 -6.74 7.98 -18.11
C ILE A 500 -6.42 6.48 -18.13
N LEU A 501 -5.62 6.03 -19.10
CA LEU A 501 -5.23 4.62 -19.24
C LEU A 501 -4.53 4.11 -17.97
N PHE A 502 -3.60 4.89 -17.41
CA PHE A 502 -2.87 4.52 -16.18
C PHE A 502 -3.73 4.64 -14.92
N LEU A 503 -4.73 5.52 -14.87
CA LEU A 503 -5.71 5.57 -13.79
C LEU A 503 -6.55 4.30 -13.70
N GLY A 504 -6.72 3.57 -14.81
CA GLY A 504 -7.36 2.25 -14.85
C GLY A 504 -6.46 1.09 -14.41
N THR A 505 -5.20 1.33 -14.02
CA THR A 505 -4.26 0.26 -13.62
C THR A 505 -4.06 0.20 -12.10
N THR A 506 -3.54 -0.93 -11.61
CA THR A 506 -3.21 -1.16 -10.19
C THR A 506 -2.06 -0.28 -9.66
N ARG A 507 -1.35 0.45 -10.53
CA ARG A 507 -0.24 1.35 -10.18
C ARG A 507 -0.49 2.75 -10.74
N PRO A 508 -1.13 3.67 -9.98
CA PRO A 508 -1.44 5.01 -10.47
C PRO A 508 -0.22 5.94 -10.53
N GLN A 509 0.97 5.54 -10.04
CA GLN A 509 2.15 6.44 -9.98
C GLN A 509 2.52 7.11 -11.32
N PRO A 510 2.45 6.44 -12.48
CA PRO A 510 2.69 7.08 -13.77
C PRO A 510 1.68 8.18 -14.08
N SER A 511 0.42 8.04 -13.66
CA SER A 511 -0.60 9.07 -13.89
C SER A 511 -0.31 10.35 -13.10
N CYS A 512 0.29 10.28 -11.91
CA CYS A 512 0.73 11.45 -11.14
C CYS A 512 1.80 12.29 -11.88
N VAL A 513 2.76 11.64 -12.52
CA VAL A 513 3.81 12.35 -13.28
C VAL A 513 3.24 12.93 -14.57
N LEU A 514 2.41 12.16 -15.26
CA LEU A 514 1.79 12.57 -16.52
C LEU A 514 0.78 13.70 -16.34
N ILE A 515 0.00 13.71 -15.24
CA ILE A 515 -0.93 14.82 -14.99
C ILE A 515 -0.18 16.12 -14.71
N GLY A 516 0.93 16.08 -13.97
CA GLY A 516 1.79 17.26 -13.80
C GLY A 516 2.37 17.75 -15.14
N THR A 517 2.61 16.85 -16.09
CA THR A 517 3.02 17.21 -17.46
C THR A 517 1.86 17.83 -18.24
N ALA A 518 0.66 17.25 -18.17
CA ALA A 518 -0.54 17.78 -18.81
C ALA A 518 -0.90 19.18 -18.30
N VAL A 519 -0.82 19.44 -16.99
CA VAL A 519 -1.03 20.77 -16.40
C VAL A 519 -0.05 21.79 -17.00
N LYS A 520 1.24 21.44 -17.10
CA LYS A 520 2.23 22.32 -17.74
C LYS A 520 1.94 22.58 -19.22
N LEU A 521 1.49 21.57 -19.97
CA LEU A 521 1.10 21.75 -21.37
C LEU A 521 -0.14 22.63 -21.51
N ALA A 522 -1.15 22.45 -20.65
CA ALA A 522 -2.34 23.30 -20.61
C ALA A 522 -1.98 24.76 -20.28
N HIS A 523 -1.01 24.99 -19.38
CA HIS A 523 -0.48 26.33 -19.13
C HIS A 523 0.27 26.93 -20.32
N ARG A 524 1.11 26.14 -21.01
CA ARG A 524 1.81 26.59 -22.23
C ARG A 524 0.84 26.94 -23.35
N LEU A 525 -0.25 26.18 -23.50
CA LEU A 525 -1.36 26.46 -24.41
C LEU A 525 -2.26 27.61 -23.93
N LYS A 526 -1.96 28.22 -22.77
CA LYS A 526 -2.73 29.30 -22.13
C LYS A 526 -4.20 28.98 -21.91
N LEU A 527 -4.55 27.69 -21.76
CA LEU A 527 -5.94 27.27 -21.61
C LEU A 527 -6.60 27.79 -20.31
N HIS A 528 -5.80 28.23 -19.34
CA HIS A 528 -6.26 28.83 -18.07
C HIS A 528 -6.64 30.32 -18.20
N LEU A 529 -6.37 30.95 -19.34
CA LEU A 529 -6.67 32.36 -19.64
C LEU A 529 -7.80 32.46 -20.66
N GLN A 530 -8.61 33.50 -20.56
CA GLN A 530 -9.72 33.73 -21.50
C GLN A 530 -9.22 33.84 -22.95
N ASP A 531 -8.09 34.52 -23.14
CA ASP A 531 -7.45 34.71 -24.45
C ASP A 531 -6.99 33.40 -25.09
N GLY A 532 -6.59 32.40 -24.30
CA GLY A 532 -6.17 31.10 -24.83
C GLY A 532 -7.34 30.26 -25.35
N LEU A 533 -8.54 30.47 -24.79
CA LEU A 533 -9.77 29.82 -25.24
C LEU A 533 -10.47 30.55 -26.39
N ASN A 534 -10.24 31.86 -26.52
CA ASN A 534 -10.80 32.65 -27.61
C ASN A 534 -10.23 32.17 -28.95
N ASP A 535 -11.10 31.63 -29.80
CA ASP A 535 -10.74 31.19 -31.14
C ASP A 535 -11.86 31.57 -32.11
N THR A 536 -11.49 32.01 -33.31
CA THR A 536 -12.47 32.30 -34.38
C THR A 536 -13.23 31.04 -34.78
N ASN A 537 -12.62 29.86 -34.60
CA ASN A 537 -13.29 28.59 -34.77
C ASN A 537 -13.93 28.14 -33.45
N THR A 538 -15.26 28.22 -33.40
CA THR A 538 -16.06 27.84 -32.23
C THR A 538 -15.86 26.38 -31.81
N GLU A 539 -15.61 25.47 -32.75
CA GLU A 539 -15.35 24.05 -32.46
C GLU A 539 -14.00 23.86 -31.76
N LEU A 540 -12.98 24.60 -32.22
CA LEU A 540 -11.64 24.55 -31.63
C LEU A 540 -11.62 25.21 -30.25
N ALA A 541 -12.33 26.34 -30.08
CA ALA A 541 -12.55 26.98 -28.79
C ALA A 541 -13.20 26.01 -27.79
N ALA A 542 -14.29 25.33 -28.21
CA ALA A 542 -14.96 24.32 -27.39
C ALA A 542 -14.01 23.16 -27.03
N GLN A 543 -13.21 22.67 -27.98
CA GLN A 543 -12.26 21.59 -27.72
C GLN A 543 -11.16 21.99 -26.74
N LYS A 544 -10.61 23.21 -26.86
CA LYS A 544 -9.64 23.78 -25.92
C LYS A 544 -10.23 23.86 -24.51
N GLU A 545 -11.47 24.34 -24.38
CA GLU A 545 -12.17 24.42 -23.10
C GLU A 545 -12.45 23.03 -22.50
N ARG A 546 -12.85 22.04 -23.31
CA ARG A 546 -12.97 20.65 -22.85
C ARG A 546 -11.65 20.13 -22.29
N LEU A 547 -10.52 20.38 -22.97
CA LEU A 547 -9.21 19.91 -22.51
C LEU A 547 -8.74 20.57 -21.22
N LEU A 548 -9.06 21.86 -21.02
CA LEU A 548 -8.87 22.52 -19.73
C LEU A 548 -9.64 21.77 -18.64
N TRP A 549 -10.94 21.54 -18.84
CA TRP A 549 -11.79 20.91 -17.83
C TRP A 549 -11.46 19.44 -17.60
N ILE A 550 -11.04 18.69 -18.63
CA ILE A 550 -10.53 17.31 -18.47
C ILE A 550 -9.26 17.32 -17.62
N THR A 551 -8.32 18.23 -17.90
CA THR A 551 -7.10 18.39 -17.09
C THR A 551 -7.47 18.72 -15.64
N TYR A 552 -8.41 19.65 -15.45
CA TYR A 552 -8.92 20.05 -14.15
C TYR A 552 -9.51 18.88 -13.35
N ILE A 553 -10.37 18.07 -13.99
CA ILE A 553 -11.00 16.89 -13.37
C ILE A 553 -9.94 15.86 -12.97
N LEU A 554 -9.05 15.47 -13.89
CA LEU A 554 -8.07 14.41 -13.65
C LEU A 554 -7.04 14.79 -12.58
N ASP A 555 -6.61 16.06 -12.54
CA ASP A 555 -5.71 16.60 -11.52
C ASP A 555 -6.31 16.49 -10.11
N ARG A 556 -7.60 16.78 -9.96
CA ARG A 556 -8.32 16.66 -8.68
C ARG A 556 -8.66 15.22 -8.33
N ASP A 557 -9.00 14.38 -9.30
CA ASP A 557 -9.20 12.95 -9.07
C ASP A 557 -7.92 12.28 -8.56
N ILE A 558 -6.76 12.59 -9.17
CA ILE A 558 -5.45 12.08 -8.73
C ILE A 558 -5.08 12.64 -7.36
N SER A 559 -5.28 13.95 -7.13
CA SER A 559 -5.00 14.60 -5.85
C SER A 559 -5.80 13.98 -4.70
N MET A 560 -7.10 13.73 -4.89
CA MET A 560 -7.94 13.08 -3.88
C MET A 560 -7.55 11.62 -3.63
N ARG A 561 -7.08 10.90 -4.66
CA ARG A 561 -6.64 9.49 -4.53
C ARG A 561 -5.30 9.36 -3.82
N THR A 562 -4.37 10.27 -4.09
CA THR A 562 -2.96 10.19 -3.63
C THR A 562 -2.67 11.06 -2.42
N VAL A 563 -3.56 12.00 -2.10
CA VAL A 563 -3.38 13.03 -1.07
C VAL A 563 -2.20 13.97 -1.42
N GLU A 564 -1.82 14.05 -2.70
CA GLU A 564 -0.84 15.01 -3.21
C GLU A 564 -1.53 16.31 -3.67
N PRO A 565 -0.87 17.47 -3.61
CA PRO A 565 -1.45 18.73 -4.09
C PRO A 565 -1.74 18.68 -5.59
N TYR A 566 -2.91 19.19 -5.99
CA TYR A 566 -3.26 19.36 -7.39
C TYR A 566 -2.45 20.51 -8.03
N GLY A 567 -2.09 20.38 -9.30
CA GLY A 567 -1.19 21.31 -9.99
C GLY A 567 -1.88 22.54 -10.60
N LEU A 568 -3.13 22.40 -11.06
CA LEU A 568 -3.91 23.46 -11.69
C LEU A 568 -4.71 24.21 -10.61
N GLN A 569 -4.12 25.28 -10.08
CA GLN A 569 -4.67 26.05 -8.97
C GLN A 569 -5.81 26.98 -9.41
N ASP A 570 -6.92 27.01 -8.66
CA ASP A 570 -8.09 27.85 -8.99
C ASP A 570 -7.74 29.35 -9.05
N HIS A 571 -6.78 29.81 -8.23
CA HIS A 571 -6.35 31.22 -8.19
C HIS A 571 -5.50 31.63 -9.40
N ASP A 572 -4.98 30.67 -10.16
CA ASP A 572 -4.17 30.89 -11.37
C ASP A 572 -5.01 30.76 -12.66
N MET A 573 -6.34 30.64 -12.53
CA MET A 573 -7.27 30.52 -13.66
C MET A 573 -8.19 31.74 -13.75
N GLU A 574 -8.30 32.32 -14.94
CA GLU A 574 -9.33 33.35 -15.23
C GLU A 574 -10.70 32.73 -15.49
N ILE A 575 -10.72 31.44 -15.83
CA ILE A 575 -11.92 30.71 -16.23
C ILE A 575 -12.52 30.02 -15.00
N ASP A 576 -13.50 30.68 -14.39
CA ASP A 576 -14.13 30.24 -13.16
C ASP A 576 -15.49 29.55 -13.39
N THR A 577 -15.98 29.48 -14.64
CA THR A 577 -17.32 28.97 -15.00
C THR A 577 -17.30 28.34 -16.39
N ILE A 578 -18.24 27.43 -16.63
CA ILE A 578 -18.45 26.81 -17.95
C ILE A 578 -18.98 27.90 -18.89
N SER A 579 -18.29 28.11 -20.02
CA SER A 579 -18.64 29.16 -20.99
C SER A 579 -19.99 28.91 -21.68
N ALA A 580 -20.54 29.94 -22.32
CA ALA A 580 -21.72 29.77 -23.16
C ALA A 580 -21.46 28.81 -24.34
N THR A 581 -20.23 28.80 -24.87
CA THR A 581 -19.80 27.93 -25.97
C THR A 581 -19.88 26.47 -25.57
N LEU A 582 -19.34 26.11 -24.41
CA LEU A 582 -19.39 24.73 -23.90
C LEU A 582 -20.79 24.35 -23.39
N LYS A 583 -21.60 25.30 -22.92
CA LYS A 583 -23.01 25.05 -22.57
C LYS A 583 -23.89 24.68 -23.76
N GLY A 584 -23.60 25.22 -24.94
CA GLY A 584 -24.32 24.90 -26.19
C GLY A 584 -23.82 23.63 -26.88
N ASP A 585 -22.79 22.99 -26.32
CA ASP A 585 -22.16 21.80 -26.86
C ASP A 585 -22.94 20.54 -26.51
N SER A 586 -23.01 19.59 -27.44
CA SER A 586 -23.69 18.31 -27.23
C SER A 586 -22.82 17.26 -26.55
N ALA A 587 -21.51 17.51 -26.41
CA ALA A 587 -20.61 16.60 -25.73
C ALA A 587 -20.97 16.46 -24.24
N GLY A 588 -20.97 15.23 -23.72
CA GLY A 588 -21.36 14.96 -22.33
C GLY A 588 -22.85 14.76 -22.11
N ILE A 589 -23.72 14.98 -23.11
CA ILE A 589 -25.17 14.84 -22.94
C ILE A 589 -25.57 13.37 -23.02
N LEU A 590 -26.13 12.85 -21.94
CA LEU A 590 -26.79 11.54 -21.88
C LEU A 590 -28.30 11.71 -21.84
N SER A 591 -29.02 10.77 -22.43
CA SER A 591 -30.49 10.70 -22.44
C SER A 591 -30.93 9.35 -21.91
N LEU A 592 -32.05 9.29 -21.16
CA LEU A 592 -32.57 8.01 -20.69
C LEU A 592 -33.18 7.20 -21.87
N PRO A 593 -33.02 5.87 -21.89
CA PRO A 593 -33.59 5.04 -22.98
C PRO A 593 -35.12 5.11 -23.04
N ASP A 594 -35.76 5.19 -21.87
CA ASP A 594 -37.22 5.19 -21.73
C ASP A 594 -37.85 6.57 -21.99
N ASP A 595 -37.08 7.65 -21.85
CA ASP A 595 -37.52 9.02 -22.09
C ASP A 595 -36.36 9.89 -22.62
N PRO A 596 -36.18 9.95 -23.96
CA PRO A 596 -35.12 10.73 -24.58
C PRO A 596 -35.20 12.24 -24.34
N SER A 597 -36.34 12.76 -23.85
CA SER A 597 -36.46 14.18 -23.49
C SER A 597 -35.76 14.52 -22.18
N ARG A 598 -35.51 13.51 -21.34
CA ARG A 598 -34.77 13.65 -20.08
C ARG A 598 -33.29 13.45 -20.33
N THR A 599 -32.58 14.58 -20.32
CA THR A 599 -31.15 14.60 -20.58
C THR A 599 -30.36 15.19 -19.42
N VAL A 600 -29.09 14.82 -19.32
CA VAL A 600 -28.14 15.39 -18.36
C VAL A 600 -26.76 15.51 -19.02
N ASN A 601 -26.05 16.60 -18.75
CA ASN A 601 -24.66 16.72 -19.17
C ASN A 601 -23.73 16.19 -18.05
N ILE A 602 -23.26 14.96 -18.19
CA ILE A 602 -22.42 14.31 -17.17
C ILE A 602 -21.04 14.94 -17.07
N PHE A 603 -20.50 15.48 -18.16
CA PHE A 603 -19.22 16.18 -18.16
C PHE A 603 -19.32 17.46 -17.31
N HIS A 604 -20.42 18.21 -17.44
CA HIS A 604 -20.68 19.38 -16.59
C HIS A 604 -20.82 19.02 -15.11
N LEU A 605 -21.52 17.91 -14.80
CA LEU A 605 -21.61 17.43 -13.42
C LEU A 605 -20.25 17.02 -12.86
N ARG A 606 -19.37 16.41 -13.67
CA ARG A 606 -17.98 16.09 -13.28
C ARG A 606 -17.15 17.34 -13.00
N ILE A 607 -17.27 18.39 -13.81
CA ILE A 607 -16.58 19.67 -13.57
C ILE A 607 -16.99 20.26 -12.21
N GLN A 608 -18.30 20.28 -11.93
CA GLN A 608 -18.81 20.80 -10.66
C GLN A 608 -18.32 19.97 -9.48
N LEU A 609 -18.32 18.64 -9.59
CA LEU A 609 -17.82 17.75 -8.54
C LEU A 609 -16.31 17.90 -8.34
N ALA A 610 -15.53 18.06 -9.41
CA ALA A 610 -14.09 18.31 -9.33
C ALA A 610 -13.79 19.58 -8.53
N ARG A 611 -14.56 20.66 -8.70
CA ARG A 611 -14.40 21.87 -7.87
C ARG A 611 -14.62 21.58 -6.39
N ILE A 612 -15.60 20.76 -6.06
CA ILE A 612 -15.84 20.32 -4.67
C ILE A 612 -14.65 19.49 -4.18
N GLN A 613 -14.08 18.60 -5.01
CA GLN A 613 -12.86 17.84 -4.68
C GLN A 613 -11.66 18.76 -4.39
N GLY A 614 -11.46 19.82 -5.17
CA GLY A 614 -10.42 20.81 -4.91
C GLY A 614 -10.61 21.52 -3.56
N GLN A 615 -11.81 22.03 -3.29
CA GLN A 615 -12.14 22.62 -2.00
C GLN A 615 -12.00 21.63 -0.84
N MET A 616 -12.35 20.37 -1.08
CA MET A 616 -12.20 19.29 -0.11
C MET A 616 -10.73 19.07 0.23
N TYR A 617 -9.85 19.01 -0.77
CA TYR A 617 -8.41 18.93 -0.54
C TYR A 617 -7.90 20.13 0.27
N ASP A 618 -8.28 21.35 -0.11
CA ASP A 618 -7.81 22.58 0.54
C ASP A 618 -8.24 22.69 1.99
N LEU A 619 -9.44 22.20 2.31
CA LEU A 619 -10.05 22.29 3.63
C LEU A 619 -9.73 21.07 4.52
N THR A 620 -9.24 19.96 3.96
CA THR A 620 -8.98 18.73 4.74
C THR A 620 -7.52 18.28 4.71
N TYR A 621 -6.84 18.31 3.56
CA TYR A 621 -5.51 17.71 3.40
C TYR A 621 -4.36 18.74 3.33
N SER A 622 -4.65 19.96 2.92
CA SER A 622 -3.64 21.01 2.77
C SER A 622 -2.86 21.29 4.05
N VAL A 623 -1.62 21.77 3.93
CA VAL A 623 -0.80 22.20 5.08
C VAL A 623 -1.51 23.28 5.90
N ARG A 624 -2.32 24.12 5.25
CA ARG A 624 -3.14 25.14 5.89
C ARG A 624 -4.26 24.50 6.73
N ALA A 625 -4.98 23.53 6.19
CA ALA A 625 -6.06 22.83 6.89
C ALA A 625 -5.58 22.12 8.16
N ARG A 626 -4.35 21.59 8.15
CA ARG A 626 -3.72 20.98 9.34
C ARG A 626 -3.55 21.94 10.53
N ARG A 627 -3.67 23.25 10.31
CA ARG A 627 -3.56 24.29 11.34
C ARG A 627 -4.92 24.85 11.77
N PHE A 628 -6.03 24.32 11.24
CA PHE A 628 -7.36 24.77 11.62
C PHE A 628 -7.63 24.46 13.10
N SER A 629 -8.28 25.39 13.80
CA SER A 629 -8.89 25.11 15.10
C SER A 629 -10.13 24.22 14.95
N GLY A 630 -10.60 23.60 16.04
CA GLY A 630 -11.80 22.74 16.00
C GLY A 630 -13.01 23.43 15.35
N HIS A 631 -13.30 24.68 15.72
CA HIS A 631 -14.36 25.47 15.08
C HIS A 631 -14.12 25.69 13.57
N GLN A 632 -12.87 25.87 13.14
CA GLN A 632 -12.55 26.03 11.71
C GLN A 632 -12.71 24.71 10.94
N GLN A 633 -12.40 23.58 11.58
CA GLN A 633 -12.64 22.24 11.02
C GLN A 633 -14.14 21.96 10.91
N ASP A 634 -14.93 22.25 11.95
CA ASP A 634 -16.38 22.07 11.94
C ASP A 634 -17.05 22.92 10.85
N ALA A 635 -16.68 24.20 10.74
CA ALA A 635 -17.20 25.09 9.70
C ALA A 635 -16.78 24.64 8.28
N ALA A 636 -15.55 24.13 8.12
CA ALA A 636 -15.08 23.58 6.85
C ALA A 636 -15.88 22.35 6.44
N LEU A 637 -16.16 21.47 7.40
CA LEU A 637 -16.92 20.25 7.19
C LEU A 637 -18.39 20.54 6.85
N GLU A 638 -19.05 21.44 7.60
CA GLU A 638 -20.41 21.88 7.31
C GLU A 638 -20.51 22.45 5.88
N LYS A 639 -19.54 23.27 5.49
CA LYS A 639 -19.45 23.81 4.13
C LYS A 639 -19.33 22.70 3.08
N LEU A 640 -18.43 21.74 3.28
CA LEU A 640 -18.21 20.65 2.32
C LEU A 640 -19.45 19.75 2.18
N THR A 641 -20.09 19.40 3.29
CA THR A 641 -21.33 18.61 3.29
C THR A 641 -22.44 19.33 2.55
N HIS A 642 -22.63 20.63 2.80
CA HIS A 642 -23.62 21.43 2.10
C HIS A 642 -23.35 21.51 0.59
N LEU A 643 -22.09 21.71 0.17
CA LEU A 643 -21.71 21.74 -1.24
C LEU A 643 -22.01 20.42 -1.94
N LEU A 644 -21.65 19.30 -1.32
CA LEU A 644 -21.86 17.97 -1.90
C LEU A 644 -23.35 17.61 -1.99
N GLU A 645 -24.15 17.95 -0.98
CA GLU A 645 -25.60 17.76 -1.00
C GLU A 645 -26.28 18.65 -2.05
N SER A 646 -25.85 19.91 -2.16
CA SER A 646 -26.35 20.85 -3.16
C SER A 646 -26.08 20.34 -4.58
N TRP A 647 -24.85 19.90 -4.85
CA TRP A 647 -24.48 19.28 -6.11
C TRP A 647 -25.31 18.03 -6.39
N ARG A 648 -25.48 17.13 -5.40
CA ARG A 648 -26.27 15.90 -5.58
C ARG A 648 -27.72 16.18 -5.99
N LYS A 649 -28.33 17.27 -5.50
CA LYS A 649 -29.68 17.69 -5.91
C LYS A 649 -29.76 18.15 -7.37
N THR A 650 -28.63 18.56 -7.97
CA THR A 650 -28.57 18.92 -9.40
C THR A 650 -28.60 17.70 -10.32
N VAL A 651 -28.30 16.50 -9.80
CA VAL A 651 -28.35 15.25 -10.57
C VAL A 651 -29.83 14.84 -10.74
N PRO A 652 -30.35 14.79 -11.98
CA PRO A 652 -31.75 14.42 -12.23
C PRO A 652 -32.02 12.97 -11.86
N GLU A 653 -33.28 12.68 -11.51
CA GLU A 653 -33.75 11.31 -11.30
C GLU A 653 -33.52 10.46 -12.55
N GLY A 654 -33.22 9.17 -12.38
CA GLY A 654 -32.80 8.25 -13.44
C GLY A 654 -31.29 8.25 -13.69
N PHE A 655 -30.57 9.30 -13.28
CA PHE A 655 -29.10 9.39 -13.37
C PHE A 655 -28.43 9.42 -11.99
N ARG A 656 -29.17 9.14 -10.91
CA ARG A 656 -28.63 9.08 -9.55
C ARG A 656 -28.08 7.69 -9.25
N VAL A 657 -27.21 7.60 -8.25
CA VAL A 657 -26.64 6.32 -7.77
C VAL A 657 -27.73 5.31 -7.43
N GLU A 658 -28.83 5.79 -6.84
CA GLU A 658 -29.98 4.96 -6.43
C GLU A 658 -30.71 4.31 -7.62
N ASP A 659 -30.67 4.97 -8.78
CA ASP A 659 -31.39 4.59 -9.99
C ASP A 659 -30.53 3.69 -10.91
N LEU A 660 -29.26 3.43 -10.55
CA LEU A 660 -28.36 2.59 -11.35
C LEU A 660 -28.88 1.14 -11.49
N SER A 661 -29.59 0.63 -10.49
CA SER A 661 -30.13 -0.73 -10.50
C SER A 661 -31.29 -0.93 -11.48
N THR A 662 -31.92 0.17 -11.91
CA THR A 662 -33.05 0.19 -12.85
C THR A 662 -32.64 0.66 -14.25
N CYS A 663 -31.39 1.07 -14.45
CA CYS A 663 -30.87 1.46 -15.75
C CYS A 663 -30.77 0.27 -16.71
N ALA A 664 -31.50 0.32 -17.82
CA ALA A 664 -31.68 -0.81 -18.74
C ALA A 664 -30.51 -1.04 -19.72
N SER A 665 -29.58 -0.09 -19.88
CA SER A 665 -28.52 -0.17 -20.91
C SER A 665 -27.12 -0.09 -20.31
N ASP A 666 -26.29 -1.10 -20.60
CA ASP A 666 -24.90 -1.21 -20.13
C ASP A 666 -24.02 0.00 -20.52
N ASN A 667 -24.30 0.64 -21.67
CA ASN A 667 -23.56 1.81 -22.16
C ASN A 667 -23.79 3.09 -21.31
N ILE A 668 -25.00 3.28 -20.78
CA ILE A 668 -25.27 4.43 -19.89
C ILE A 668 -24.60 4.21 -18.54
N LEU A 669 -24.60 2.96 -18.08
CA LEU A 669 -23.99 2.60 -16.81
C LEU A 669 -22.46 2.78 -16.84
N SER A 670 -21.77 2.37 -17.91
CA SER A 670 -20.33 2.61 -18.08
C SER A 670 -19.99 4.11 -18.03
N GLN A 671 -20.86 4.96 -18.60
CA GLN A 671 -20.68 6.40 -18.65
C GLN A 671 -20.97 7.12 -17.32
N LEU A 672 -21.91 6.60 -16.51
CA LEU A 672 -22.26 7.18 -15.19
C LEU A 672 -21.31 6.74 -14.07
N LEU A 673 -20.67 5.58 -14.22
CA LEU A 673 -19.78 5.01 -13.20
C LEU A 673 -18.71 6.00 -12.69
N PRO A 674 -17.95 6.72 -13.53
CA PRO A 674 -16.93 7.67 -13.08
C PRO A 674 -17.45 8.78 -12.16
N LEU A 675 -18.64 9.30 -12.47
CA LEU A 675 -19.30 10.37 -11.73
C LEU A 675 -19.63 9.94 -10.31
N HIS A 676 -20.26 8.77 -10.19
CA HIS A 676 -20.67 8.23 -8.91
C HIS A 676 -19.50 7.76 -8.07
N LEU A 677 -18.42 7.31 -8.71
CA LEU A 677 -17.17 6.96 -8.05
C LEU A 677 -16.54 8.12 -7.31
N ALA A 678 -16.34 9.23 -8.03
CA ALA A 678 -15.78 10.44 -7.48
C ALA A 678 -16.69 11.01 -6.38
N SER A 679 -18.01 10.92 -6.55
CA SER A 679 -18.97 11.34 -5.53
C SER A 679 -18.82 10.50 -4.25
N SER A 680 -18.68 9.18 -4.36
CA SER A 680 -18.52 8.29 -3.23
C SER A 680 -17.20 8.53 -2.48
N ILE A 681 -16.12 8.84 -3.20
CA ILE A 681 -14.85 9.26 -2.60
C ILE A 681 -15.04 10.54 -1.77
N CYS A 682 -15.75 11.54 -2.31
CA CYS A 682 -16.03 12.78 -1.58
C CYS A 682 -16.80 12.51 -0.27
N VAL A 683 -17.83 11.67 -0.32
CA VAL A 683 -18.61 11.28 0.87
C VAL A 683 -17.70 10.61 1.91
N SER A 684 -16.86 9.66 1.48
CA SER A 684 -15.94 8.93 2.36
C SER A 684 -14.98 9.88 3.09
N VAL A 685 -14.43 10.87 2.38
CA VAL A 685 -13.52 11.86 2.97
C VAL A 685 -14.24 12.77 3.98
N THR A 686 -15.46 13.24 3.67
CA THR A 686 -16.24 14.01 4.65
C THR A 686 -16.54 13.22 5.91
N SER A 687 -16.94 11.95 5.78
CA SER A 687 -17.20 11.07 6.92
C SER A 687 -15.93 10.81 7.74
N LYS A 688 -14.76 10.72 7.09
CA LYS A 688 -13.47 10.60 7.80
C LYS A 688 -13.22 11.77 8.73
N VAL A 689 -13.36 12.98 8.21
CA VAL A 689 -13.11 14.21 8.96
C VAL A 689 -14.12 14.37 10.10
N GLU A 690 -15.39 14.01 9.89
CA GLU A 690 -16.41 13.96 10.96
C GLU A 690 -15.99 13.06 12.12
N ILE A 691 -15.45 11.87 11.81
CA ILE A 691 -15.05 10.88 12.81
C ILE A 691 -13.81 11.34 13.58
N GLU A 692 -12.81 11.88 12.88
CA GLU A 692 -11.60 12.40 13.51
C GLU A 692 -11.92 13.59 14.44
N ALA A 693 -12.78 14.52 14.01
CA ALA A 693 -13.24 15.63 14.84
C ALA A 693 -14.02 15.17 16.08
N ALA A 694 -14.92 14.19 15.93
CA ALA A 694 -15.67 13.62 17.06
C ALA A 694 -14.76 12.89 18.07
N ALA A 695 -13.72 12.19 17.59
CA ALA A 695 -12.72 11.56 18.43
C ALA A 695 -11.93 12.59 19.27
N ASP A 696 -11.54 13.71 18.66
CA ASP A 696 -10.84 14.79 19.34
C ASP A 696 -11.70 15.50 20.40
N GLN A 697 -12.99 15.73 20.12
CA GLN A 697 -13.93 16.30 21.10
C GLN A 697 -14.16 15.36 22.30
N LEU A 698 -14.26 14.05 22.07
CA LEU A 698 -14.35 13.04 23.13
C LEU A 698 -13.08 12.97 23.99
N ALA A 699 -11.91 13.16 23.39
CA ALA A 699 -10.64 13.23 24.09
C ALA A 699 -10.51 14.50 24.96
N GLN A 700 -11.15 15.61 24.57
CA GLN A 700 -11.14 16.87 25.33
C GLN A 700 -12.14 16.89 26.51
N HIS A 701 -13.32 16.27 26.37
CA HIS A 701 -14.32 16.19 27.44
C HIS A 701 -14.01 15.16 28.53
N SER A 702 -13.11 14.22 28.26
CA SER A 702 -12.64 13.22 29.23
C SER A 702 -11.36 13.68 29.92
N SER A 703 -11.47 14.67 30.82
CA SER A 703 -10.34 15.12 31.66
C SER A 703 -9.82 13.98 32.53
N GLY A 704 -8.84 13.22 32.01
CA GLY A 704 -8.12 12.14 32.69
C GLY A 704 -7.97 10.83 31.92
N ARG A 705 -8.65 10.63 30.78
CA ARG A 705 -8.44 9.44 29.94
C ARG A 705 -8.34 9.86 28.49
N LYS A 706 -7.11 9.95 27.97
CA LYS A 706 -6.88 9.89 26.52
C LYS A 706 -7.49 8.59 26.02
N ILE A 707 -8.72 8.65 25.52
CA ILE A 707 -9.25 7.62 24.64
C ILE A 707 -8.41 7.79 23.37
N MET A 708 -7.35 6.99 23.24
CA MET A 708 -6.75 6.75 21.93
C MET A 708 -7.82 6.00 21.13
N LEU A 709 -8.70 6.76 20.48
CA LEU A 709 -9.25 6.33 19.20
C LEU A 709 -8.05 6.33 18.26
N GLY A 710 -7.31 5.21 18.28
CA GLY A 710 -6.31 4.93 17.27
C GLY A 710 -7.00 5.18 15.94
N THR A 711 -6.41 6.08 15.15
CA THR A 711 -6.82 6.43 13.78
C THR A 711 -7.65 5.30 13.21
N LEU A 712 -8.97 5.47 13.20
CA LEU A 712 -9.86 4.47 12.64
C LEU A 712 -9.30 4.20 11.24
N PRO A 713 -8.83 2.98 10.94
CA PRO A 713 -8.49 2.65 9.58
C PRO A 713 -9.84 2.63 8.89
N ILE A 714 -10.24 3.79 8.38
CA ILE A 714 -10.95 3.80 7.12
C ILE A 714 -10.01 3.01 6.25
N ARG A 715 -10.40 1.76 5.95
CA ARG A 715 -10.13 1.22 4.63
C ARG A 715 -10.36 2.43 3.75
N GLN A 716 -9.29 3.06 3.23
CA GLN A 716 -9.44 3.86 2.03
C GLN A 716 -10.43 3.06 1.22
N PRO A 717 -11.56 3.63 0.75
CA PRO A 717 -12.38 2.89 -0.20
C PRO A 717 -11.34 2.33 -1.14
N GLN A 718 -11.18 0.98 -1.14
CA GLN A 718 -10.26 0.28 -2.04
C GLN A 718 -10.45 1.07 -3.29
N PRO A 719 -9.38 1.73 -3.82
CA PRO A 719 -9.55 2.73 -4.86
C PRO A 719 -10.59 2.11 -5.73
N VAL A 720 -11.73 2.74 -5.93
CA VAL A 720 -12.56 2.21 -6.98
C VAL A 720 -11.77 2.68 -8.21
N MET A 721 -10.64 2.02 -8.49
CA MET A 721 -10.57 0.99 -9.48
C MET A 721 -11.66 1.35 -10.47
N TYR A 722 -11.21 2.07 -11.49
CA TYR A 722 -11.75 1.90 -12.84
C TYR A 722 -11.52 0.43 -13.30
N THR A 723 -11.90 -0.49 -12.42
CA THR A 723 -11.47 -1.85 -12.31
C THR A 723 -12.63 -2.42 -11.50
N ALA A 724 -13.35 -3.32 -12.13
CA ALA A 724 -13.96 -4.37 -11.34
C ALA A 724 -12.86 -5.03 -10.50
N TYR A 725 -13.20 -5.46 -9.29
CA TYR A 725 -12.36 -6.08 -8.26
C TYR A 725 -11.68 -5.11 -7.28
N ASP A 726 -12.32 -4.80 -6.15
CA ASP A 726 -12.29 -5.63 -4.94
C ASP A 726 -13.40 -5.23 -3.96
#